data_AF-A0A437APA2-F1
#
_entry.id   AF-A0A437APA2-F1
#
_cell.length_a   1.000
_cell.length_b   1.000
_cell.length_c   1.000
_cell.angle_alpha   90.00
_cell.angle_beta   90.00
_cell.angle_gamma   90.00
#
_symmetry.space_group_name_H-M   'P 1'
#
loop_
_entity.id
_entity.type
_entity.pdbx_description
1 polymer ?
#
loop_
_entity_poly.entity_id
_entity_poly.type
_entity_poly.pdbx_seq_one_letter_code
_entity_poly.pdbx_strand_id
1 'polypeptide(L)'
;MVENIYEEFLESEKTYLHDLFLWNEKFKLMITHSPFILPSEKERLCSKIFYNLDEIYDLHKRINNEIFNDENNTTRDFAQVFLSKFNHFSVYEKYVHNIPMIEYFIKVEVVKNYEFFRTLQVFLEREKALNLTYTHFILRPIQKLMRYELLFKKIFSKEKNESKKNHVADLLTKFEATNFKIDEIYKLSKNYVRIFEINAFLVLESRNNICLELIHKNRKIYKEGNAKIYYEEDKRKLKVKIILFDNIILICKMVFKNNIDYLYLIDVITFLSSNFIKRTEIISIEIERDRRTFLEFDTLRICKTWFDLIESVASDSFYKIKQIEKENYKKISLNYKVDLFCDVITEIRNLKSEINDRFRSEINVAGLFYRPENETSLFSSLFKKQSYSKNTINLPFLPPESSFTNNFIFSGENKIFKKEEKHSVIIFYCQADKMIYLYKDSLFIFQSQRKVFISSFNSSTIFLNPVMLQENISNFYVYQIRDLKFLVIINNMTELYSELLIYNFDIKENQIIFSFVRKAYSGSKIDQVIGIDDMIVTVSNEIKIINAFTLLILDFLDPFDNLLPYYLNCVSEKRPKFIWQCEINRIIICYETFCIKTNRNGNLIEEKHLFSWQFTADEYNFTDKCLIIVGKKEYALLKEDNLSIFKEEEGFKICVLEDKIYLFVNNNLYLISE
;
A
#
# COMPACT_ATOMS: atom_id res chain seq x y z
N MET A 1 21.64 46.94 36.18
CA MET A 1 21.84 45.98 37.28
C MET A 1 21.24 44.62 36.89
N VAL A 2 21.53 43.56 37.65
CA VAL A 2 20.95 42.21 37.46
C VAL A 2 19.45 42.22 37.77
N GLU A 3 19.01 43.10 38.68
CA GLU A 3 17.60 43.32 39.08
C GLU A 3 16.66 43.51 37.88
N ASN A 4 17.00 44.36 36.90
CA ASN A 4 16.18 44.57 35.72
C ASN A 4 15.95 43.29 34.86
N ILE A 5 16.83 42.29 34.91
CA ILE A 5 16.65 41.03 34.16
C ILE A 5 15.69 40.10 34.90
N TYR A 6 15.77 40.03 36.23
CA TYR A 6 14.85 39.23 37.02
C TYR A 6 13.44 39.81 36.96
N GLU A 7 13.28 41.13 36.99
CA GLU A 7 11.99 41.79 36.74
C GLU A 7 11.44 41.47 35.33
N GLU A 8 12.27 41.56 34.28
CA GLU A 8 11.89 41.16 32.91
C GLU A 8 11.41 39.69 32.88
N PHE A 9 12.13 38.80 33.58
CA PHE A 9 11.78 37.38 33.67
C PHE A 9 10.41 37.19 34.32
N LEU A 10 10.21 37.74 35.52
CA LEU A 10 8.98 37.63 36.29
C LEU A 10 7.77 38.18 35.55
N GLU A 11 7.91 39.36 34.94
CA GLU A 11 6.83 39.98 34.19
C GLU A 11 6.47 39.14 32.95
N SER A 12 7.49 38.59 32.28
CA SER A 12 7.26 37.68 31.16
C SER A 12 6.61 36.35 31.58
N GLU A 13 6.83 35.89 32.82
CA GLU A 13 6.21 34.67 33.36
C GLU A 13 4.75 34.90 33.72
N LYS A 14 4.44 36.03 34.39
CA LYS A 14 3.07 36.44 34.67
C LYS A 14 2.25 36.59 33.40
N THR A 15 2.81 37.28 32.41
CA THR A 15 2.15 37.45 31.10
C THR A 15 1.90 36.09 30.44
N TYR A 16 2.88 35.18 30.48
CA TYR A 16 2.73 33.85 29.90
C TYR A 16 1.63 33.03 30.59
N LEU A 17 1.60 33.01 31.92
CA LEU A 17 0.53 32.35 32.68
C LEU A 17 -0.84 32.96 32.42
N HIS A 18 -0.92 34.27 32.25
CA HIS A 18 -2.15 34.94 31.87
C HIS A 18 -2.64 34.45 30.50
N ASP A 19 -1.78 34.44 29.48
CA ASP A 19 -2.14 33.96 28.14
C ASP A 19 -2.59 32.50 28.15
N LEU A 20 -1.90 31.64 28.91
CA LEU A 20 -2.30 30.25 29.12
C LEU A 20 -3.69 30.17 29.77
N PHE A 21 -3.96 30.97 30.80
CA PHE A 21 -5.28 31.01 31.44
C PHE A 21 -6.38 31.48 30.48
N LEU A 22 -6.13 32.51 29.67
CA LEU A 22 -7.10 33.00 28.69
C LEU A 22 -7.49 31.90 27.69
N TRP A 23 -6.51 31.20 27.14
CA TRP A 23 -6.78 30.16 26.15
C TRP A 23 -7.30 28.87 26.79
N ASN A 24 -6.57 28.32 27.76
CA ASN A 24 -6.83 27.00 28.33
C ASN A 24 -8.08 26.96 29.22
N GLU A 25 -8.36 28.03 29.97
CA GLU A 25 -9.50 28.06 30.90
C GLU A 25 -10.66 28.85 30.31
N LYS A 26 -10.46 30.15 30.02
CA LYS A 26 -11.58 31.02 29.60
C LYS A 26 -12.18 30.58 28.26
N PHE A 27 -11.37 30.35 27.23
CA PHE A 27 -11.90 29.97 25.92
C PHE A 27 -12.52 28.56 25.94
N LYS A 28 -11.88 27.61 26.62
CA LYS A 28 -12.44 26.27 26.88
C LYS A 28 -13.81 26.36 27.56
N LEU A 29 -13.95 27.23 28.56
CA LEU A 29 -15.21 27.49 29.24
C LEU A 29 -16.28 28.07 28.30
N MET A 30 -15.91 28.97 27.38
CA MET A 30 -16.84 29.49 26.37
C MET A 30 -17.36 28.40 25.43
N ILE A 31 -16.50 27.45 25.03
CA ILE A 31 -16.91 26.30 24.22
C ILE A 31 -17.85 25.39 25.02
N THR A 32 -17.50 25.03 26.25
CA THR A 32 -18.29 24.11 27.08
C THR A 32 -19.66 24.69 27.47
N HIS A 33 -19.75 26.00 27.68
CA HIS A 33 -20.99 26.68 28.05
C HIS A 33 -21.77 27.22 26.85
N SER A 34 -21.26 27.10 25.62
CA SER A 34 -22.00 27.52 24.42
C SER A 34 -23.29 26.68 24.30
N PRO A 35 -24.48 27.31 24.21
CA PRO A 35 -25.73 26.58 24.04
C PRO A 35 -25.92 26.08 22.59
N PHE A 36 -25.12 26.58 21.65
CA PHE A 36 -25.27 26.30 20.21
C PHE A 36 -24.31 25.22 19.70
N ILE A 37 -23.30 24.83 20.50
CA ILE A 37 -22.42 23.70 20.20
C ILE A 37 -23.05 22.44 20.81
N LEU A 38 -23.15 21.36 20.03
CA LEU A 38 -23.73 20.11 20.49
C LEU A 38 -22.91 19.49 21.65
N PRO A 39 -23.56 18.88 22.67
CA PRO A 39 -22.84 18.29 23.80
C PRO A 39 -21.74 17.29 23.41
N SER A 40 -22.01 16.43 22.42
CA SER A 40 -21.02 15.47 21.88
C SER A 40 -19.84 16.12 21.18
N GLU A 41 -20.00 17.35 20.68
CA GLU A 41 -18.93 18.10 20.02
C GLU A 41 -18.06 18.88 21.01
N LYS A 42 -18.62 19.33 22.13
CA LYS A 42 -17.87 20.12 23.14
C LYS A 42 -16.64 19.37 23.65
N GLU A 43 -16.80 18.11 24.02
CA GLU A 43 -15.71 17.27 24.52
C GLU A 43 -14.68 17.00 23.41
N ARG A 44 -15.15 16.70 22.19
CA ARG A 44 -14.29 16.51 21.01
C ARG A 44 -13.47 17.76 20.69
N LEU A 45 -14.07 18.95 20.77
CA LEU A 45 -13.41 20.22 20.51
C LEU A 45 -12.38 20.53 21.58
N CYS A 46 -12.76 20.39 22.85
CA CYS A 46 -11.85 20.69 23.95
C CYS A 46 -10.62 19.76 23.94
N SER A 47 -10.83 18.46 23.77
CA SER A 47 -9.74 17.47 23.71
C SER A 47 -8.80 17.70 22.52
N LYS A 48 -9.32 18.09 21.35
CA LYS A 48 -8.51 18.34 20.15
C LYS A 48 -7.81 19.70 20.13
N ILE A 49 -8.40 20.75 20.70
CA ILE A 49 -7.88 22.12 20.62
C ILE A 49 -6.88 22.41 21.73
N PHE A 50 -7.19 22.01 22.97
CA PHE A 50 -6.34 22.29 24.13
C PHE A 50 -5.35 21.15 24.39
N TYR A 51 -5.66 19.93 23.95
CA TYR A 51 -4.82 18.76 24.09
C TYR A 51 -4.27 18.62 25.53
N ASN A 52 -2.97 18.75 25.76
CA ASN A 52 -2.34 18.67 27.09
C ASN A 52 -1.92 20.03 27.67
N LEU A 53 -2.53 21.13 27.22
CA LEU A 53 -2.18 22.47 27.69
C LEU A 53 -2.43 22.69 29.20
N ASP A 54 -3.38 21.95 29.78
CA ASP A 54 -3.60 21.89 31.24
C ASP A 54 -2.30 21.50 31.98
N GLU A 55 -1.55 20.51 31.47
CA GLU A 55 -0.28 20.05 32.07
C GLU A 55 0.80 21.14 32.05
N ILE A 56 0.87 21.91 30.96
CA ILE A 56 1.79 23.04 30.80
C ILE A 56 1.40 24.16 31.77
N TYR A 57 0.11 24.49 31.83
CA TYR A 57 -0.38 25.53 32.75
C TYR A 57 -0.08 25.19 34.21
N ASP A 58 -0.32 23.94 34.63
CA ASP A 58 -0.04 23.47 35.99
C ASP A 58 1.46 23.42 36.31
N LEU A 59 2.32 23.10 35.33
CA LEU A 59 3.77 23.19 35.49
C LEU A 59 4.19 24.63 35.80
N HIS A 60 3.76 25.58 34.98
CA HIS A 60 4.15 26.99 35.15
C HIS A 60 3.50 27.63 36.38
N LYS A 61 2.28 27.22 36.75
CA LYS A 61 1.66 27.66 38.00
C LYS A 61 2.46 27.21 39.23
N ARG A 62 2.98 25.97 39.22
CA ARG A 62 3.87 25.47 40.28
C ARG A 62 5.21 26.20 40.32
N ILE A 63 5.84 26.42 39.16
CA ILE A 63 7.07 27.21 39.05
C ILE A 63 6.86 28.62 39.60
N ASN A 64 5.77 29.28 39.19
CA ASN A 64 5.41 30.61 39.65
C ASN A 64 5.15 30.64 41.16
N ASN A 65 4.39 29.70 41.71
CA ASN A 65 4.19 29.61 43.15
C ASN A 65 5.52 29.42 43.91
N GLU A 66 6.42 28.56 43.43
CA GLU A 66 7.75 28.39 44.03
C GLU A 66 8.66 29.60 43.86
N ILE A 67 8.41 30.46 42.88
CA ILE A 67 9.13 31.73 42.73
C ILE A 67 8.54 32.81 43.65
N PHE A 68 7.21 32.90 43.78
CA PHE A 68 6.50 34.00 44.46
C PHE A 68 6.10 33.73 45.91
N ASN A 69 6.16 32.48 46.42
CA ASN A 69 5.77 32.15 47.80
C ASN A 69 6.70 32.73 48.91
N ASP A 70 7.79 33.44 48.58
CA ASP A 70 8.54 34.27 49.54
C ASP A 70 8.58 35.70 49.03
N GLU A 71 7.67 36.56 49.48
CA GLU A 71 7.65 37.99 49.13
C GLU A 71 8.89 38.75 49.64
N ASN A 72 9.73 38.13 50.48
CA ASN A 72 10.89 38.75 51.14
C ASN A 72 12.27 38.36 50.59
N ASN A 73 12.37 37.54 49.52
CA ASN A 73 13.67 36.95 49.15
C ASN A 73 14.09 37.20 47.70
N THR A 74 14.58 38.41 47.42
CA THR A 74 15.27 38.84 46.18
C THR A 74 16.55 38.03 45.87
N THR A 75 16.88 37.01 46.68
CA THR A 75 18.08 36.18 46.55
C THR A 75 17.82 34.75 46.05
N ARG A 76 16.58 34.36 45.71
CA ARG A 76 16.30 32.99 45.24
C ARG A 76 17.01 32.66 43.93
N ASP A 77 17.45 31.41 43.82
CA ASP A 77 18.06 30.86 42.63
C ASP A 77 16.99 30.32 41.68
N PHE A 78 16.60 31.15 40.71
CA PHE A 78 15.62 30.78 39.68
C PHE A 78 16.04 29.54 38.89
N ALA A 79 17.35 29.39 38.63
CA ALA A 79 17.83 28.25 37.88
C ALA A 79 17.63 26.95 38.65
N GLN A 80 17.85 26.96 39.96
CA GLN A 80 17.57 25.81 40.83
C GLN A 80 16.08 25.41 40.82
N VAL A 81 15.16 26.37 40.88
CA VAL A 81 13.71 26.10 40.80
C VAL A 81 13.37 25.39 39.49
N PHE A 82 13.84 25.91 38.36
CA PHE A 82 13.62 25.30 37.05
C PHE A 82 14.28 23.92 36.94
N LEU A 83 15.50 23.77 37.43
CA LEU A 83 16.20 22.48 37.45
C LEU A 83 15.41 21.41 38.22
N SER A 84 14.81 21.78 39.37
CA SER A 84 13.99 20.86 40.18
C SER A 84 12.75 20.36 39.46
N LYS A 85 12.22 21.13 38.49
CA LYS A 85 11.02 20.80 37.71
C LYS A 85 11.33 20.32 36.30
N PHE A 86 12.60 20.28 35.89
CA PHE A 86 12.98 20.09 34.50
C PHE A 86 12.44 18.77 33.90
N ASN A 87 12.34 17.71 34.70
CA ASN A 87 11.77 16.42 34.27
C ASN A 87 10.31 16.55 33.77
N HIS A 88 9.57 17.54 34.26
CA HIS A 88 8.21 17.83 33.84
C HIS A 88 8.13 18.64 32.54
N PHE A 89 9.24 19.21 32.01
CA PHE A 89 9.22 19.92 30.73
C PHE A 89 8.99 18.99 29.53
N SER A 90 9.06 17.66 29.72
CA SER A 90 8.69 16.67 28.70
C SER A 90 7.25 16.81 28.19
N VAL A 91 6.36 17.49 28.93
CA VAL A 91 5.00 17.83 28.47
C VAL A 91 4.99 18.70 27.21
N TYR A 92 6.03 19.51 27.00
CA TYR A 92 6.18 20.32 25.79
C TYR A 92 6.38 19.47 24.55
N GLU A 93 7.10 18.34 24.65
CA GLU A 93 7.30 17.43 23.51
C GLU A 93 5.96 16.92 22.97
N LYS A 94 5.06 16.51 23.89
CA LYS A 94 3.70 16.07 23.54
C LYS A 94 2.88 17.21 22.90
N TYR A 95 2.96 18.42 23.46
CA TYR A 95 2.20 19.56 22.95
C TYR A 95 2.69 19.96 21.55
N VAL A 96 4.00 20.16 21.39
CA VAL A 96 4.66 20.51 20.12
C VAL A 96 4.31 19.52 19.02
N HIS A 97 4.36 18.22 19.33
CA HIS A 97 3.97 17.17 18.38
C HIS A 97 2.54 17.37 17.85
N ASN A 98 1.63 17.94 18.65
CA ASN A 98 0.22 18.09 18.26
C ASN A 98 -0.13 19.48 17.72
N ILE A 99 0.72 20.50 17.87
CA ILE A 99 0.43 21.86 17.41
C ILE A 99 -0.03 21.92 15.94
N PRO A 100 0.67 21.31 14.97
CA PRO A 100 0.21 21.34 13.58
C PRO A 100 -1.19 20.74 13.41
N MET A 101 -1.51 19.69 14.16
CA MET A 101 -2.82 19.04 14.09
C MET A 101 -3.91 19.87 14.79
N ILE A 102 -3.59 20.53 15.90
CA ILE A 102 -4.46 21.50 16.58
C ILE A 102 -4.82 22.63 15.61
N GLU A 103 -3.82 23.20 14.92
CA GLU A 103 -4.00 24.26 13.93
C GLU A 103 -4.90 23.79 12.78
N TYR A 104 -4.64 22.61 12.23
CA TYR A 104 -5.50 21.98 11.22
C TYR A 104 -6.95 21.82 11.70
N PHE A 105 -7.16 21.30 12.91
CA PHE A 105 -8.50 21.09 13.45
C PHE A 105 -9.26 22.40 13.62
N ILE A 106 -8.63 23.45 14.16
CA ILE A 106 -9.27 24.77 14.31
C ILE A 106 -9.61 25.34 12.93
N LYS A 107 -8.69 25.25 11.96
CA LYS A 107 -8.93 25.71 10.59
C LYS A 107 -10.15 25.03 9.96
N VAL A 108 -10.26 23.71 10.11
CA VAL A 108 -11.42 22.95 9.59
C VAL A 108 -12.70 23.32 10.35
N GLU A 109 -12.66 23.45 11.67
CA GLU A 109 -13.83 23.73 12.49
C GLU A 109 -14.37 25.15 12.25
N VAL A 110 -13.49 26.13 12.08
CA VAL A 110 -13.87 27.52 11.70
C VAL A 110 -14.67 27.54 10.40
N VAL A 111 -14.36 26.66 9.45
CA VAL A 111 -15.08 26.58 8.17
C VAL A 111 -16.38 25.79 8.30
N LYS A 112 -16.38 24.69 9.04
CA LYS A 112 -17.51 23.76 9.11
C LYS A 112 -18.57 24.14 10.16
N ASN A 113 -18.16 24.79 11.25
CA ASN A 113 -18.99 25.06 12.41
C ASN A 113 -19.04 26.57 12.67
N TYR A 114 -20.11 27.19 12.17
CA TYR A 114 -20.34 28.62 12.31
C TYR A 114 -20.41 29.08 13.77
N GLU A 115 -20.97 28.27 14.66
CA GLU A 115 -21.11 28.61 16.08
C GLU A 115 -19.77 28.58 16.80
N PHE A 116 -18.91 27.61 16.46
CA PHE A 116 -17.52 27.60 16.92
C PHE A 116 -16.76 28.83 16.42
N PHE A 117 -16.86 29.15 15.12
CA PHE A 117 -16.24 30.34 14.53
C PHE A 117 -16.67 31.62 15.25
N ARG A 118 -17.97 31.80 15.48
CA ARG A 118 -18.52 32.95 16.21
C ARG A 118 -17.98 33.02 17.63
N THR A 119 -17.96 31.90 18.35
CA THR A 119 -17.42 31.81 19.70
C THR A 119 -15.94 32.23 19.75
N LEU A 120 -15.14 31.77 18.77
CA LEU A 120 -13.75 32.16 18.63
C LEU A 120 -13.58 33.66 18.34
N GLN A 121 -14.38 34.23 17.43
CA GLN A 121 -14.34 35.68 17.15
C GLN A 121 -14.65 36.50 18.39
N VAL A 122 -15.73 36.18 19.12
CA VAL A 122 -16.11 36.88 20.35
C VAL A 122 -15.00 36.80 21.40
N PHE A 123 -14.33 35.66 21.53
CA PHE A 123 -13.18 35.52 22.41
C PHE A 123 -12.03 36.46 22.01
N LEU A 124 -11.63 36.44 20.73
CA LEU A 124 -10.55 37.27 20.22
C LEU A 124 -10.85 38.78 20.33
N GLU A 125 -12.12 39.18 20.14
CA GLU A 125 -12.59 40.55 20.36
C GLU A 125 -12.44 40.97 21.82
N ARG A 126 -12.96 40.15 22.75
CA ARG A 126 -12.96 40.45 24.19
C ARG A 126 -11.56 40.60 24.76
N GLU A 127 -10.64 39.73 24.35
CA GLU A 127 -9.25 39.74 24.82
C GLU A 127 -8.36 40.69 24.00
N LYS A 128 -8.95 41.56 23.15
CA LYS A 128 -8.25 42.53 22.29
C LYS A 128 -7.15 41.88 21.42
N ALA A 129 -7.36 40.62 21.05
CA ALA A 129 -6.42 39.76 20.33
C ALA A 129 -6.84 39.51 18.87
N LEU A 130 -7.78 40.30 18.32
CA LEU A 130 -8.20 40.24 16.92
C LEU A 130 -7.01 40.28 15.95
N ASN A 131 -6.05 41.16 16.21
CA ASN A 131 -4.85 41.32 15.39
C ASN A 131 -3.84 40.17 15.54
N LEU A 132 -4.00 39.33 16.56
CA LEU A 132 -3.06 38.27 16.94
C LEU A 132 -3.52 36.87 16.46
N THR A 133 -4.79 36.71 16.07
CA THR A 133 -5.42 35.44 15.67
C THR A 133 -5.31 34.32 16.73
N TYR A 134 -5.96 33.16 16.50
CA TYR A 134 -5.84 32.02 17.42
C TYR A 134 -4.43 31.41 17.46
N THR A 135 -3.63 31.60 16.40
CA THR A 135 -2.26 31.06 16.31
C THR A 135 -1.34 31.64 17.39
N HIS A 136 -1.57 32.89 17.81
CA HIS A 136 -0.83 33.52 18.91
C HIS A 136 -0.89 32.70 20.19
N PHE A 137 -2.08 32.19 20.56
CA PHE A 137 -2.26 31.43 21.79
C PHE A 137 -1.67 30.02 21.70
N ILE A 138 -1.85 29.34 20.57
CA ILE A 138 -1.37 27.95 20.36
C ILE A 138 0.15 27.89 20.31
N LEU A 139 0.80 28.89 19.70
CA LEU A 139 2.27 28.92 19.60
C LEU A 139 2.94 29.50 20.86
N ARG A 140 2.16 30.09 21.78
CA ARG A 140 2.67 30.74 22.98
C ARG A 140 3.57 29.83 23.83
N PRO A 141 3.25 28.55 24.07
CA PRO A 141 4.13 27.65 24.83
C PRO A 141 5.50 27.45 24.19
N ILE A 142 5.56 27.19 22.88
CA ILE A 142 6.85 27.02 22.18
C ILE A 142 7.66 28.32 22.22
N GLN A 143 7.03 29.46 21.94
CA GLN A 143 7.70 30.76 21.98
C GLN A 143 8.30 31.05 23.36
N LYS A 144 7.57 30.73 24.43
CA LYS A 144 8.06 30.91 25.79
C LYS A 144 9.22 29.98 26.11
N LEU A 145 9.13 28.71 25.70
CA LEU A 145 10.18 27.73 25.91
C LEU A 145 11.52 28.18 25.30
N MET A 146 11.51 28.64 24.05
CA MET A 146 12.69 29.18 23.37
C MET A 146 13.25 30.42 24.08
N ARG A 147 12.37 31.25 24.65
CA ARG A 147 12.76 32.48 25.34
C ARG A 147 13.49 32.22 26.66
N TYR A 148 13.29 31.09 27.33
CA TYR A 148 14.01 30.76 28.56
C TYR A 148 15.53 30.72 28.34
N GLU A 149 15.98 30.10 27.25
CA GLU A 149 17.40 30.04 26.91
C GLU A 149 18.02 31.44 26.80
N LEU A 150 17.33 32.37 26.12
CA LEU A 150 17.79 33.76 25.98
C LEU A 150 17.82 34.50 27.33
N LEU A 151 16.79 34.32 28.16
CA LEU A 151 16.72 34.96 29.47
C LEU A 151 17.80 34.42 30.41
N PHE A 152 18.00 33.11 30.47
CA PHE A 152 19.04 32.50 31.30
C PHE A 152 20.45 32.80 30.78
N LYS A 153 20.67 32.98 29.47
CA LYS A 153 21.95 33.50 28.92
C LYS A 153 22.24 34.92 29.41
N LYS A 154 21.22 35.80 29.44
CA LYS A 154 21.36 37.14 30.03
C LYS A 154 21.69 37.06 31.52
N ILE A 155 21.02 36.18 32.29
CA ILE A 155 21.29 35.98 33.73
C ILE A 155 22.72 35.48 33.93
N PHE A 156 23.16 34.45 33.20
CA PHE A 156 24.50 33.87 33.26
C PHE A 156 25.60 34.92 33.08
N SER A 157 25.41 35.86 32.14
CA SER A 157 26.40 36.90 31.84
C SER A 157 26.59 37.92 32.97
N LYS A 158 25.60 38.09 33.85
CA LYS A 158 25.64 39.08 34.94
C LYS A 158 25.71 38.47 36.34
N GLU A 159 25.53 37.15 36.47
CA GLU A 159 25.60 36.44 37.74
C GLU A 159 27.04 36.36 38.25
N LYS A 160 27.24 36.74 39.51
CA LYS A 160 28.55 36.78 40.18
C LYS A 160 28.75 35.62 41.14
N ASN A 161 27.66 34.99 41.59
CA ASN A 161 27.72 33.84 42.48
C ASN A 161 28.00 32.56 41.67
N GLU A 162 29.15 31.93 41.90
CA GLU A 162 29.59 30.76 41.15
C GLU A 162 28.63 29.57 41.25
N SER A 163 28.01 29.36 42.42
CA SER A 163 27.03 28.28 42.63
C SER A 163 25.78 28.48 41.76
N LYS A 164 25.21 29.69 41.77
CA LYS A 164 24.05 30.03 40.93
C LYS A 164 24.40 29.99 39.45
N LYS A 165 25.60 30.45 39.10
CA LYS A 165 26.11 30.44 37.73
C LYS A 165 26.24 29.02 37.19
N ASN A 166 26.68 28.06 38.01
CA ASN A 166 26.71 26.64 37.66
C ASN A 166 25.30 26.09 37.43
N HIS A 167 24.33 26.40 38.31
CA HIS A 167 22.93 26.00 38.08
C HIS A 167 22.36 26.58 36.78
N VAL A 168 22.67 27.84 36.45
CA VAL A 168 22.25 28.46 35.18
C VAL A 168 22.92 27.75 33.99
N ALA A 169 24.19 27.38 34.07
CA ALA A 169 24.90 26.64 33.02
C ALA A 169 24.28 25.26 32.76
N ASP A 170 23.99 24.51 33.83
CA ASP A 170 23.32 23.21 33.74
C ASP A 170 21.93 23.35 33.10
N LEU A 171 21.18 24.38 33.49
CA LEU A 171 19.85 24.64 32.97
C LEU A 171 19.88 25.03 31.49
N LEU A 172 20.85 25.86 31.08
CA LEU A 172 21.06 26.22 29.68
C LEU A 172 21.37 25.01 28.82
N THR A 173 22.27 24.13 29.29
CA THR A 173 22.61 22.88 28.59
C THR A 173 21.36 22.02 28.39
N LYS A 174 20.51 21.91 29.41
CA LYS A 174 19.25 21.16 29.32
C LYS A 174 18.25 21.81 28.36
N PHE A 175 18.08 23.14 28.39
CA PHE A 175 17.19 23.83 27.46
C PHE A 175 17.67 23.74 26.01
N GLU A 176 18.97 23.86 25.76
CA GLU A 176 19.54 23.70 24.41
C GLU A 176 19.23 22.30 23.85
N ALA A 177 19.40 21.24 24.66
CA ALA A 177 19.03 19.88 24.27
C ALA A 177 17.51 19.72 24.03
N THR A 178 16.68 20.31 24.90
CA THR A 178 15.22 20.28 24.75
C THR A 178 14.74 21.04 23.51
N ASN A 179 15.31 22.21 23.23
CA ASN A 179 14.96 23.05 22.08
C ASN A 179 15.29 22.33 20.77
N PHE A 180 16.49 21.74 20.67
CA PHE A 180 16.89 20.93 19.52
C PHE A 180 15.91 19.77 19.27
N LYS A 181 15.51 19.05 20.32
CA LYS A 181 14.57 17.92 20.21
C LYS A 181 13.17 18.38 19.77
N ILE A 182 12.69 19.49 20.31
CA ILE A 182 11.38 20.07 20.00
C ILE A 182 11.30 20.58 18.56
N ASP A 183 12.37 21.20 18.06
CA ASP A 183 12.44 21.66 16.67
C ASP A 183 12.30 20.49 15.69
N GLU A 184 13.00 19.37 15.95
CA GLU A 184 12.88 18.15 15.15
C GLU A 184 11.45 17.55 15.23
N ILE A 185 10.87 17.45 16.43
CA ILE A 185 9.49 16.97 16.62
C ILE A 185 8.49 17.85 15.84
N TYR A 186 8.62 19.18 15.94
CA TYR A 186 7.75 20.12 15.25
C TYR A 186 7.85 19.98 13.73
N LYS A 187 9.07 19.86 13.20
CA LYS A 187 9.33 19.67 11.76
C LYS A 187 8.70 18.37 11.24
N LEU A 188 8.86 17.27 11.96
CA LEU A 188 8.27 15.97 11.60
C LEU A 188 6.74 16.01 11.64
N SER A 189 6.16 16.57 12.71
CA SER A 189 4.71 16.70 12.84
C SER A 189 4.11 17.61 11.78
N LYS A 190 4.76 18.74 11.49
CA LYS A 190 4.31 19.67 10.44
C LYS A 190 4.29 19.00 9.07
N ASN A 191 5.31 18.20 8.74
CA ASN A 191 5.33 17.40 7.52
C ASN A 191 4.16 16.40 7.51
N TYR A 192 3.97 15.64 8.59
CA TYR A 192 2.88 14.66 8.70
C TYR A 192 1.49 15.30 8.49
N VAL A 193 1.19 16.40 9.19
CA VAL A 193 -0.12 17.07 9.09
C VAL A 193 -0.29 17.67 7.70
N ARG A 194 0.77 18.22 7.09
CA ARG A 194 0.69 18.72 5.72
C ARG A 194 0.34 17.62 4.71
N ILE A 195 0.90 16.43 4.87
CA ILE A 195 0.58 15.26 4.04
C ILE A 195 -0.86 14.80 4.28
N PHE A 196 -1.29 14.78 5.55
CA PHE A 196 -2.67 14.47 5.92
C PHE A 196 -3.67 15.45 5.28
N GLU A 197 -3.38 16.75 5.30
CA GLU A 197 -4.18 17.78 4.61
C GLU A 197 -4.28 17.51 3.11
N ILE A 198 -3.14 17.23 2.46
CA ILE A 198 -3.12 16.91 1.03
C ILE A 198 -4.01 15.72 0.77
N ASN A 199 -3.85 14.62 1.50
CA ASN A 199 -4.67 13.43 1.32
C ASN A 199 -6.18 13.67 1.55
N ALA A 200 -6.52 14.49 2.55
CA ALA A 200 -7.92 14.80 2.89
C ALA A 200 -8.64 15.65 1.84
N PHE A 201 -7.91 16.48 1.08
CA PHE A 201 -8.47 17.39 0.07
C PHE A 201 -8.04 17.05 -1.36
N LEU A 202 -7.38 15.91 -1.57
CA LEU A 202 -7.03 15.41 -2.89
C LEU A 202 -8.27 14.85 -3.56
N VAL A 203 -8.52 15.28 -4.79
CA VAL A 203 -9.64 14.83 -5.62
C VAL A 203 -9.08 14.36 -6.96
N LEU A 204 -9.54 13.22 -7.44
CA LEU A 204 -9.11 12.68 -8.73
C LEU A 204 -9.79 13.45 -9.89
N GLU A 205 -9.01 14.12 -10.75
CA GLU A 205 -9.53 14.76 -11.97
C GLU A 205 -9.24 13.92 -13.22
N SER A 206 -8.08 13.24 -13.25
CA SER A 206 -7.65 12.37 -14.36
C SER A 206 -7.53 10.90 -13.93
N ARG A 207 -7.34 10.00 -14.90
CA ARG A 207 -7.07 8.60 -14.59
C ARG A 207 -5.69 8.47 -13.94
N ASN A 208 -5.65 8.04 -12.69
CA ASN A 208 -4.47 7.60 -11.99
C ASN A 208 -4.69 6.19 -11.45
N ASN A 209 -3.74 5.28 -11.69
CA ASN A 209 -3.75 3.93 -11.14
C ASN A 209 -2.62 3.70 -10.13
N ILE A 210 -1.78 4.71 -9.85
CA ILE A 210 -0.70 4.62 -8.88
C ILE A 210 -1.27 4.81 -7.47
N CYS A 211 -1.05 3.84 -6.58
CA CYS A 211 -1.34 4.03 -5.16
C CYS A 211 -0.34 5.03 -4.57
N LEU A 212 -0.85 6.16 -4.08
CA LEU A 212 -0.02 7.28 -3.62
C LEU A 212 0.61 7.03 -2.24
N GLU A 213 -0.04 6.19 -1.42
CA GLU A 213 0.45 5.81 -0.09
C GLU A 213 0.93 7.04 0.74
N LEU A 214 0.12 8.10 0.75
CA LEU A 214 0.53 9.37 1.35
C LEU A 214 0.70 9.25 2.87
N ILE A 215 -0.10 8.42 3.55
CA ILE A 215 -0.11 8.30 5.03
C ILE A 215 1.05 7.41 5.54
N HIS A 216 1.98 6.98 4.68
CA HIS A 216 3.12 6.18 5.11
C HIS A 216 3.98 6.94 6.15
N LYS A 217 4.41 6.24 7.21
CA LYS A 217 5.15 6.84 8.36
C LYS A 217 6.41 7.59 7.93
N ASN A 218 7.07 7.14 6.85
CA ASN A 218 8.32 7.74 6.36
C ASN A 218 8.12 8.73 5.20
N ARG A 219 6.87 9.04 4.81
CA ARG A 219 6.58 9.95 3.70
C ARG A 219 7.05 11.36 4.01
N LYS A 220 7.79 11.97 3.08
CA LYS A 220 8.32 13.34 3.22
C LYS A 220 7.94 14.20 2.04
N ILE A 221 7.55 15.44 2.31
CA ILE A 221 7.43 16.48 1.30
C ILE A 221 8.76 17.24 1.27
N TYR A 222 9.44 17.20 0.12
CA TYR A 222 10.67 17.95 -0.09
C TYR A 222 10.39 19.38 -0.51
N LYS A 223 9.36 19.59 -1.35
CA LYS A 223 9.02 20.92 -1.86
C LYS A 223 7.61 21.00 -2.41
N GLU A 224 7.00 22.17 -2.25
CA GLU A 224 5.76 22.57 -2.92
C GLU A 224 5.98 23.84 -3.72
N GLY A 225 5.29 24.01 -4.85
CA GLY A 225 5.30 25.28 -5.58
C GLY A 225 4.43 25.27 -6.82
N ASN A 226 4.38 26.41 -7.51
CA ASN A 226 3.55 26.60 -8.69
C ASN A 226 4.37 26.44 -9.97
N ALA A 227 3.73 25.93 -11.01
CA ALA A 227 4.28 25.82 -12.35
C ALA A 227 3.15 25.85 -13.39
N LYS A 228 3.53 25.78 -14.67
CA LYS A 228 2.61 25.48 -15.77
C LYS A 228 2.96 24.12 -16.37
N ILE A 229 1.97 23.25 -16.52
CA ILE A 229 2.10 21.98 -17.22
C ILE A 229 1.56 22.10 -18.64
N TYR A 230 2.22 21.49 -19.61
CA TYR A 230 1.69 21.20 -20.94
C TYR A 230 2.28 19.89 -21.46
N TYR A 231 1.60 19.28 -22.43
CA TYR A 231 2.01 18.03 -23.05
C TYR A 231 2.53 18.29 -24.47
N GLU A 232 3.37 17.42 -25.01
CA GLU A 232 3.86 17.57 -26.39
C GLU A 232 2.72 17.58 -27.42
N GLU A 233 1.72 16.72 -27.21
CA GLU A 233 0.50 16.61 -28.03
C GLU A 233 -0.43 17.82 -27.87
N ASP A 234 -0.50 18.41 -26.67
CA ASP A 234 -1.35 19.55 -26.35
C ASP A 234 -0.55 20.66 -25.65
N LYS A 235 -0.21 21.70 -26.42
CA LYS A 235 0.56 22.87 -25.96
C LYS A 235 -0.24 23.82 -25.07
N ARG A 236 -1.47 23.47 -24.67
CA ARG A 236 -2.23 24.26 -23.69
C ARG A 236 -1.55 24.22 -22.33
N LYS A 237 -1.17 25.39 -21.85
CA LYS A 237 -0.52 25.57 -20.55
C LYS A 237 -1.55 25.68 -19.44
N LEU A 238 -1.52 24.75 -18.49
CA LEU A 238 -2.37 24.75 -17.31
C LEU A 238 -1.56 25.17 -16.08
N LYS A 239 -2.08 26.11 -15.29
CA LYS A 239 -1.46 26.47 -14.00
C LYS A 239 -1.72 25.36 -12.98
N VAL A 240 -0.64 24.88 -12.37
CA VAL A 240 -0.67 23.76 -11.45
C VAL A 240 0.20 24.01 -10.22
N LYS A 241 -0.13 23.31 -9.15
CA LYS A 241 0.68 23.15 -7.95
C LYS A 241 1.39 21.80 -8.02
N ILE A 242 2.71 21.84 -7.90
CA ILE A 242 3.59 20.67 -7.85
C ILE A 242 3.92 20.38 -6.39
N ILE A 243 3.85 19.11 -6.02
CA ILE A 243 4.25 18.62 -4.70
C ILE A 243 5.24 17.46 -4.91
N LEU A 244 6.48 17.67 -4.50
CA LEU A 244 7.55 16.68 -4.59
C LEU A 244 7.65 15.89 -3.28
N PHE A 245 7.36 14.60 -3.39
CA PHE A 245 7.56 13.61 -2.35
C PHE A 245 8.88 12.84 -2.56
N ASP A 246 9.17 11.92 -1.65
CA ASP A 246 10.30 10.98 -1.65
C ASP A 246 10.32 9.99 -2.81
N ASN A 247 9.16 9.58 -3.36
CA ASN A 247 9.09 8.61 -4.47
C ASN A 247 8.18 9.05 -5.65
N ILE A 248 7.46 10.16 -5.51
CA ILE A 248 6.50 10.64 -6.50
C ILE A 248 6.46 12.18 -6.56
N ILE A 249 5.98 12.70 -7.68
CA ILE A 249 5.58 14.10 -7.83
C ILE A 249 4.09 14.14 -8.14
N LEU A 250 3.32 14.85 -7.31
CA LEU A 250 1.92 15.13 -7.60
C LEU A 250 1.81 16.44 -8.37
N ILE A 251 1.02 16.43 -9.44
CA ILE A 251 0.63 17.62 -10.17
C ILE A 251 -0.85 17.85 -9.99
N CYS A 252 -1.19 18.96 -9.31
CA CYS A 252 -2.57 19.26 -8.95
C CYS A 252 -3.01 20.63 -9.46
N LYS A 253 -4.27 20.74 -9.85
CA LYS A 253 -4.96 22.03 -10.00
C LYS A 253 -5.56 22.42 -8.65
N MET A 254 -5.29 23.64 -8.22
CA MET A 254 -5.83 24.16 -6.97
C MET A 254 -7.17 24.86 -7.23
N VAL A 255 -8.21 24.46 -6.50
CA VAL A 255 -9.55 25.04 -6.62
C VAL A 255 -10.06 25.39 -5.23
N PHE A 256 -10.36 26.67 -5.02
CA PHE A 256 -10.93 27.14 -3.78
C PHE A 256 -12.44 26.96 -3.78
N LYS A 257 -12.98 26.15 -2.85
CA LYS A 257 -14.42 25.90 -2.70
C LYS A 257 -14.77 25.78 -1.22
N ASN A 258 -15.88 26.40 -0.80
CA ASN A 258 -16.35 26.36 0.59
C ASN A 258 -15.28 26.76 1.61
N ASN A 259 -14.49 27.80 1.31
CA ASN A 259 -13.36 28.25 2.13
C ASN A 259 -12.23 27.21 2.35
N ILE A 260 -12.16 26.20 1.49
CA ILE A 260 -11.16 25.13 1.53
C ILE A 260 -10.48 25.04 0.16
N ASP A 261 -9.17 24.83 0.18
CA ASP A 261 -8.37 24.55 -1.01
C ASP A 261 -8.41 23.06 -1.36
N TYR A 262 -9.08 22.72 -2.46
CA TYR A 262 -9.06 21.37 -3.02
C TYR A 262 -7.91 21.22 -4.01
N LEU A 263 -7.29 20.05 -4.00
CA LEU A 263 -6.22 19.67 -4.92
C LEU A 263 -6.76 18.64 -5.91
N TYR A 264 -7.07 19.08 -7.12
CA TYR A 264 -7.52 18.20 -8.19
C TYR A 264 -6.30 17.58 -8.88
N LEU A 265 -6.10 16.28 -8.73
CA LEU A 265 -4.97 15.52 -9.26
C LEU A 265 -5.08 15.41 -10.78
N ILE A 266 -4.13 16.02 -11.49
CA ILE A 266 -4.02 15.98 -12.95
C ILE A 266 -3.07 14.87 -13.38
N ASP A 267 -1.94 14.71 -12.69
CA ASP A 267 -0.92 13.73 -13.08
C ASP A 267 -0.06 13.30 -11.88
N VAL A 268 0.48 12.09 -11.96
CA VAL A 268 1.40 11.51 -10.98
C VAL A 268 2.66 11.05 -11.68
N ILE A 269 3.77 11.69 -11.34
CA ILE A 269 5.09 11.32 -11.88
C ILE A 269 5.80 10.42 -10.88
N THR A 270 6.27 9.27 -11.35
CA THR A 270 7.07 8.32 -10.57
C THR A 270 8.50 8.37 -11.09
N PHE A 271 9.50 8.34 -10.21
CA PHE A 271 10.90 8.45 -10.63
C PHE A 271 11.37 7.23 -11.44
N LEU A 272 10.81 6.05 -11.18
CA LEU A 272 11.19 4.80 -11.85
C LEU A 272 11.00 4.86 -13.38
N SER A 273 9.89 5.44 -13.85
CA SER A 273 9.50 5.47 -15.26
C SER A 273 9.70 6.84 -15.92
N SER A 274 10.48 7.73 -15.31
CA SER A 274 10.67 9.10 -15.80
C SER A 274 12.14 9.47 -15.90
N ASN A 275 12.53 10.01 -17.06
CA ASN A 275 13.79 10.75 -17.18
C ASN A 275 13.49 12.25 -17.12
N PHE A 276 14.30 12.98 -16.36
CA PHE A 276 14.14 14.42 -16.19
C PHE A 276 15.24 15.14 -16.99
N ILE A 277 14.84 16.01 -17.91
CA ILE A 277 15.75 16.78 -18.75
C ILE A 277 15.46 18.26 -18.53
N LYS A 278 16.47 19.02 -18.12
CA LYS A 278 16.35 20.47 -18.00
C LYS A 278 16.47 21.14 -19.36
N ARG A 279 15.47 21.94 -19.73
CA ARG A 279 15.47 22.78 -20.93
C ARG A 279 15.61 24.24 -20.53
N THR A 280 16.80 24.81 -20.77
CA THR A 280 17.11 26.22 -20.44
C THR A 280 16.36 27.20 -21.34
N GLU A 281 16.04 26.80 -22.57
CA GLU A 281 15.36 27.65 -23.57
C GLU A 281 13.92 28.00 -23.19
N ILE A 282 13.21 27.07 -22.55
CA ILE A 282 11.78 27.22 -22.21
C ILE A 282 11.59 27.34 -20.69
N ILE A 283 12.68 27.38 -19.91
CA ILE A 283 12.66 27.40 -18.44
C ILE A 283 11.80 26.25 -17.91
N SER A 284 11.98 25.07 -18.52
CA SER A 284 11.15 23.90 -18.23
C SER A 284 11.94 22.67 -17.86
N ILE A 285 11.30 21.78 -17.11
CA ILE A 285 11.74 20.41 -16.90
C ILE A 285 10.89 19.55 -17.82
N GLU A 286 11.55 18.91 -18.78
CA GLU A 286 10.97 17.87 -19.63
C GLU A 286 11.01 16.55 -18.88
N ILE A 287 9.91 15.81 -18.97
CA ILE A 287 9.74 14.51 -18.34
C ILE A 287 9.43 13.53 -19.45
N GLU A 288 10.40 12.68 -19.77
CA GLU A 288 10.27 11.66 -20.79
C GLU A 288 9.65 10.39 -20.18
N ARG A 289 8.44 10.05 -20.66
CA ARG A 289 7.64 8.86 -20.30
C ARG A 289 6.87 8.39 -21.55
N ASP A 290 5.79 7.62 -21.38
CA ASP A 290 4.83 7.30 -22.45
C ASP A 290 4.28 8.55 -23.15
N ARG A 291 4.09 9.65 -22.40
CA ARG A 291 3.76 10.99 -22.92
C ARG A 291 4.79 11.99 -22.43
N ARG A 292 5.36 12.79 -23.34
CA ARG A 292 6.28 13.87 -22.97
C ARG A 292 5.52 15.01 -22.30
N THR A 293 5.94 15.33 -21.09
CA THR A 293 5.34 16.36 -20.24
C THR A 293 6.36 17.44 -19.93
N PHE A 294 5.94 18.70 -19.94
CA PHE A 294 6.80 19.84 -19.64
C PHE A 294 6.26 20.62 -18.45
N LEU A 295 7.15 20.90 -17.49
CA LEU A 295 6.89 21.77 -16.35
C LEU A 295 7.64 23.08 -16.50
N GLU A 296 6.93 24.15 -16.84
CA GLU A 296 7.47 25.50 -17.02
C GLU A 296 7.37 26.31 -15.73
N PHE A 297 8.44 27.02 -15.39
CA PHE A 297 8.54 27.85 -14.20
C PHE A 297 8.75 29.33 -14.55
N ASP A 298 8.44 30.22 -13.61
CA ASP A 298 8.51 31.66 -13.84
C ASP A 298 9.95 32.17 -14.03
N THR A 299 10.96 31.52 -13.45
CA THR A 299 12.37 31.92 -13.57
C THR A 299 13.31 30.74 -13.71
N LEU A 300 14.43 30.96 -14.41
CA LEU A 300 15.51 29.98 -14.57
C LEU A 300 16.07 29.51 -13.21
N ARG A 301 16.13 30.41 -12.23
CA ARG A 301 16.57 30.09 -10.86
C ARG A 301 15.64 29.08 -10.20
N ILE A 302 14.32 29.32 -10.25
CA ILE A 302 13.32 28.41 -9.69
C ILE A 302 13.39 27.06 -10.40
N CYS A 303 13.43 27.05 -11.73
CA CYS A 303 13.57 25.84 -12.54
C CYS A 303 14.83 25.04 -12.15
N LYS A 304 15.99 25.71 -12.02
CA LYS A 304 17.24 25.07 -11.57
C LYS A 304 17.09 24.46 -10.18
N THR A 305 16.57 25.20 -9.20
CA THR A 305 16.37 24.69 -7.84
C THR A 305 15.38 23.51 -7.79
N TRP A 306 14.40 23.46 -8.69
CA TRP A 306 13.51 22.29 -8.80
C TRP A 306 14.23 21.10 -9.43
N PHE A 307 14.93 21.30 -10.53
CA PHE A 307 15.67 20.24 -11.22
C PHE A 307 16.73 19.60 -10.32
N ASP A 308 17.60 20.40 -9.71
CA ASP A 308 18.68 19.91 -8.83
C ASP A 308 18.10 19.11 -7.63
N LEU A 309 16.93 19.53 -7.11
CA LEU A 309 16.26 18.82 -6.02
C LEU A 309 15.59 17.52 -6.48
N ILE A 310 14.95 17.52 -7.66
CA ILE A 310 14.34 16.31 -8.24
C ILE A 310 15.42 15.27 -8.50
N GLU A 311 16.56 15.65 -9.08
CA GLU A 311 17.68 14.72 -9.28
C GLU A 311 18.20 14.16 -7.96
N SER A 312 18.42 15.00 -6.95
CA SER A 312 18.86 14.55 -5.62
C SER A 312 17.86 13.60 -4.95
N VAL A 313 16.56 13.85 -5.08
CA VAL A 313 15.54 12.96 -4.51
C VAL A 313 15.41 11.67 -5.31
N ALA A 314 15.50 11.74 -6.63
CA ALA A 314 15.46 10.56 -7.49
C ALA A 314 16.66 9.63 -7.25
N SER A 315 17.86 10.17 -7.02
CA SER A 315 19.05 9.39 -6.68
C SER A 315 18.97 8.73 -5.29
N ASP A 316 18.32 9.40 -4.34
CA ASP A 316 18.12 8.90 -2.97
C ASP A 316 16.90 7.97 -2.84
N SER A 317 16.09 7.82 -3.90
CA SER A 317 14.81 7.13 -3.83
C SER A 317 14.95 5.65 -3.45
N PHE A 318 14.00 5.17 -2.64
CA PHE A 318 14.03 3.90 -1.89
C PHE A 318 14.30 2.62 -2.70
N TYR A 319 14.01 2.62 -4.01
CA TYR A 319 14.16 1.42 -4.81
C TYR A 319 15.61 1.29 -5.23
N LYS A 320 16.34 0.35 -4.60
CA LYS A 320 17.62 -0.14 -5.13
C LYS A 320 17.33 -0.83 -6.47
N ILE A 321 17.29 -0.05 -7.55
CA ILE A 321 17.18 -0.57 -8.91
C ILE A 321 18.46 -1.35 -9.16
N LYS A 322 18.37 -2.68 -9.12
CA LYS A 322 19.47 -3.54 -9.53
C LYS A 322 19.38 -3.71 -11.04
N GLN A 323 20.47 -3.41 -11.76
CA GLN A 323 20.62 -3.85 -13.13
C GLN A 323 20.92 -5.35 -13.13
N ILE A 324 20.27 -6.11 -14.01
CA ILE A 324 20.60 -7.51 -14.22
C ILE A 324 21.78 -7.57 -15.18
N GLU A 325 22.94 -8.01 -14.70
CA GLU A 325 24.07 -8.33 -15.56
C GLU A 325 23.99 -9.79 -16.00
N LYS A 326 23.55 -10.01 -17.25
CA LYS A 326 23.31 -11.36 -17.84
C LYS A 326 24.54 -12.28 -17.76
N GLU A 327 25.75 -11.73 -17.76
CA GLU A 327 27.03 -12.47 -17.79
C GLU A 327 27.27 -13.33 -16.53
N ASN A 328 26.63 -12.98 -15.41
CA ASN A 328 26.85 -13.66 -14.13
C ASN A 328 25.95 -14.89 -13.90
N TYR A 329 25.05 -15.21 -14.85
CA TYR A 329 24.02 -16.23 -14.66
C TYR A 329 24.20 -17.46 -15.55
N LYS A 330 23.84 -18.64 -15.02
CA LYS A 330 23.93 -19.91 -15.77
C LYS A 330 22.97 -19.88 -16.97
N LYS A 331 23.53 -19.94 -18.18
CA LYS A 331 22.80 -19.89 -19.45
C LYS A 331 22.37 -21.29 -19.91
N ILE A 332 21.09 -21.42 -20.31
CA ILE A 332 20.53 -22.60 -20.96
C ILE A 332 19.97 -22.16 -22.31
N SER A 333 20.53 -22.67 -23.42
CA SER A 333 20.09 -22.32 -24.77
C SER A 333 19.00 -23.26 -25.30
N LEU A 334 17.96 -22.67 -25.89
CA LEU A 334 16.83 -23.37 -26.50
C LEU A 334 16.89 -23.23 -28.03
N ASN A 335 16.73 -24.35 -28.73
CA ASN A 335 16.85 -24.41 -30.19
C ASN A 335 15.59 -23.93 -30.92
N TYR A 336 14.53 -23.63 -30.18
CA TYR A 336 13.22 -23.26 -30.71
C TYR A 336 12.75 -21.97 -30.05
N LYS A 337 11.94 -21.21 -30.79
CA LYS A 337 11.20 -20.09 -30.24
C LYS A 337 10.19 -20.61 -29.23
N VAL A 338 10.24 -20.07 -28.02
CA VAL A 338 9.34 -20.44 -26.92
C VAL A 338 8.28 -19.37 -26.74
N ASP A 339 7.02 -19.79 -26.81
CA ASP A 339 5.88 -18.90 -26.56
C ASP A 339 5.50 -18.95 -25.07
N LEU A 340 5.44 -20.16 -24.51
CA LEU A 340 4.97 -20.45 -23.15
C LEU A 340 5.74 -21.63 -22.53
N PHE A 341 6.11 -21.53 -21.25
CA PHE A 341 6.61 -22.65 -20.47
C PHE A 341 5.48 -23.32 -19.68
N CYS A 342 5.62 -24.62 -19.40
CA CYS A 342 4.68 -25.36 -18.57
C CYS A 342 4.98 -25.13 -17.09
N ASP A 343 3.92 -24.86 -16.31
CA ASP A 343 4.01 -24.85 -14.85
C ASP A 343 4.06 -26.29 -14.34
N VAL A 344 5.18 -26.67 -13.71
CA VAL A 344 5.36 -27.99 -13.11
C VAL A 344 5.05 -27.91 -11.63
N ILE A 345 3.94 -28.51 -11.22
CA ILE A 345 3.43 -28.51 -9.85
C ILE A 345 3.77 -29.86 -9.21
N THR A 346 4.70 -29.86 -8.26
CA THR A 346 5.09 -31.05 -7.49
C THR A 346 4.08 -31.39 -6.40
N GLU A 347 3.55 -30.37 -5.73
CA GLU A 347 2.46 -30.48 -4.77
C GLU A 347 1.44 -29.37 -5.03
N ILE A 348 0.16 -29.75 -5.09
CA ILE A 348 -0.90 -28.74 -5.04
C ILE A 348 -0.92 -28.24 -3.61
N ARG A 349 -0.53 -26.97 -3.42
CA ARG A 349 -0.50 -26.34 -2.10
C ARG A 349 -1.83 -26.54 -1.38
N ASN A 350 -1.77 -27.23 -0.25
CA ASN A 350 -2.90 -27.46 0.62
C ASN A 350 -2.54 -26.97 2.02
N LEU A 351 -2.84 -25.71 2.27
CA LEU A 351 -2.57 -25.06 3.55
C LEU A 351 -3.72 -25.38 4.52
N LYS A 352 -3.89 -26.68 4.84
CA LYS A 352 -4.84 -27.17 5.86
C LYS A 352 -4.65 -26.35 7.12
N SER A 353 -5.69 -25.62 7.53
CA SER A 353 -5.63 -24.82 8.73
C SER A 353 -6.59 -25.37 9.79
N GLU A 354 -6.12 -25.49 11.04
CA GLU A 354 -7.00 -25.67 12.21
C GLU A 354 -7.68 -24.35 12.61
N ILE A 355 -7.44 -23.27 11.87
CA ILE A 355 -7.87 -21.92 12.19
C ILE A 355 -9.41 -21.85 12.10
N ASN A 356 -10.04 -21.34 13.16
CA ASN A 356 -11.44 -20.93 13.11
C ASN A 356 -11.50 -19.62 12.32
N ASP A 357 -12.00 -19.69 11.10
CA ASP A 357 -12.18 -18.53 10.22
C ASP A 357 -13.68 -18.23 10.03
N ARG A 358 -14.00 -17.03 9.53
CA ARG A 358 -15.40 -16.58 9.40
C ARG A 358 -16.19 -17.34 8.31
N PHE A 359 -15.53 -18.20 7.56
CA PHE A 359 -16.04 -18.84 6.34
C PHE A 359 -16.12 -20.36 6.46
N ARG A 360 -15.51 -20.92 7.51
CA ARG A 360 -15.49 -22.35 7.79
C ARG A 360 -16.90 -22.82 8.08
N SER A 361 -17.40 -23.70 7.23
CA SER A 361 -18.65 -24.38 7.51
C SER A 361 -18.45 -25.42 8.62
N GLU A 362 -19.40 -25.54 9.55
CA GLU A 362 -19.46 -26.63 10.56
C GLU A 362 -19.60 -28.03 9.93
N ILE A 363 -19.60 -28.13 8.60
CA ILE A 363 -19.79 -29.35 7.82
C ILE A 363 -18.58 -30.27 8.01
N ASN A 364 -18.67 -31.08 9.06
CA ASN A 364 -17.73 -32.15 9.41
C ASN A 364 -18.02 -33.48 8.68
N VAL A 365 -19.02 -33.53 7.79
CA VAL A 365 -19.47 -34.79 7.18
C VAL A 365 -18.96 -34.88 5.74
N ALA A 366 -18.06 -35.83 5.48
CA ALA A 366 -17.54 -36.21 4.17
C ALA A 366 -18.62 -36.66 3.14
N GLY A 367 -19.89 -36.63 3.51
CA GLY A 367 -21.04 -37.07 2.70
C GLY A 367 -21.71 -35.99 1.85
N LEU A 368 -21.27 -34.73 1.91
CA LEU A 368 -21.81 -33.63 1.10
C LEU A 368 -21.11 -33.44 -0.25
N PHE A 369 -20.10 -34.25 -0.57
CA PHE A 369 -19.74 -34.48 -1.96
C PHE A 369 -20.91 -35.22 -2.59
N TYR A 370 -21.73 -34.47 -3.33
CA TYR A 370 -22.77 -35.00 -4.19
C TYR A 370 -22.21 -36.26 -4.88
N ARG A 371 -22.72 -37.43 -4.51
CA ARG A 371 -22.64 -38.56 -5.43
C ARG A 371 -23.42 -38.10 -6.66
N PRO A 372 -22.89 -38.29 -7.88
CA PRO A 372 -23.62 -37.90 -9.08
C PRO A 372 -25.02 -38.47 -8.93
N GLU A 373 -26.04 -37.61 -8.96
CA GLU A 373 -27.40 -38.09 -9.12
C GLU A 373 -27.34 -39.01 -10.32
N ASN A 374 -27.62 -40.30 -10.10
CA ASN A 374 -28.02 -41.15 -11.21
C ASN A 374 -29.16 -40.37 -11.86
N GLU A 375 -28.94 -39.89 -13.09
CA GLU A 375 -29.95 -39.24 -13.90
C GLU A 375 -31.05 -40.27 -14.24
N THR A 376 -31.87 -40.60 -13.25
CA THR A 376 -33.19 -41.18 -13.45
C THR A 376 -34.21 -40.14 -13.00
N SER A 377 -34.01 -38.88 -13.40
CA SER A 377 -35.10 -37.92 -13.42
C SER A 377 -35.82 -38.07 -14.76
N LEU A 378 -37.14 -38.26 -14.74
CA LEU A 378 -37.98 -38.46 -15.92
C LEU A 378 -37.79 -37.38 -17.02
N PHE A 379 -37.22 -36.23 -16.66
CA PHE A 379 -36.93 -35.12 -17.56
C PHE A 379 -35.74 -35.33 -18.50
N SER A 380 -34.77 -36.20 -18.17
CA SER A 380 -33.63 -36.52 -19.07
C SER A 380 -34.06 -37.30 -20.31
N SER A 381 -35.23 -37.96 -20.26
CA SER A 381 -35.81 -38.69 -21.39
C SER A 381 -36.48 -37.78 -22.44
N LEU A 382 -36.87 -36.56 -22.05
CA LEU A 382 -37.67 -35.65 -22.88
C LEU A 382 -36.85 -34.58 -23.62
N PHE A 383 -35.63 -34.28 -23.15
CA PHE A 383 -34.76 -33.27 -23.76
C PHE A 383 -33.45 -33.87 -24.28
N LYS A 384 -33.53 -34.68 -25.34
CA LYS A 384 -32.38 -34.99 -26.19
C LYS A 384 -31.95 -33.74 -26.97
N LYS A 385 -31.11 -32.90 -26.37
CA LYS A 385 -30.14 -32.00 -27.05
C LYS A 385 -29.34 -31.19 -26.01
N GLN A 386 -28.22 -31.75 -25.56
CA GLN A 386 -26.90 -31.11 -25.52
C GLN A 386 -25.90 -32.13 -24.92
N SER A 387 -24.76 -32.25 -25.58
CA SER A 387 -23.75 -33.28 -25.38
C SER A 387 -23.02 -33.16 -24.03
N TYR A 388 -23.49 -33.89 -23.01
CA TYR A 388 -22.67 -34.26 -21.85
C TYR A 388 -22.25 -35.73 -22.02
N SER A 389 -21.13 -35.95 -22.71
CA SER A 389 -20.58 -37.28 -22.94
C SER A 389 -19.60 -37.65 -21.82
N LYS A 390 -20.03 -38.58 -20.95
CA LYS A 390 -19.33 -39.25 -19.84
C LYS A 390 -19.19 -38.44 -18.54
N ASN A 391 -19.95 -38.84 -17.52
CA ASN A 391 -19.83 -38.33 -16.13
C ASN A 391 -18.47 -38.62 -15.50
N THR A 392 -17.75 -39.62 -16.00
CA THR A 392 -16.41 -40.00 -15.56
C THR A 392 -15.46 -40.26 -16.74
N ILE A 393 -14.23 -39.76 -16.64
CA ILE A 393 -13.16 -39.99 -17.62
C ILE A 393 -12.00 -40.66 -16.91
N ASN A 394 -11.51 -41.77 -17.47
CA ASN A 394 -10.38 -42.50 -16.91
C ASN A 394 -9.16 -42.32 -17.82
N LEU A 395 -8.03 -41.97 -17.23
CA LEU A 395 -6.72 -41.95 -17.88
C LEU A 395 -5.82 -43.01 -17.21
N PRO A 396 -4.86 -43.59 -17.94
CA PRO A 396 -3.86 -44.45 -17.30
C PRO A 396 -2.99 -43.63 -16.35
N PHE A 397 -2.69 -44.15 -15.16
CA PHE A 397 -1.68 -43.56 -14.28
C PHE A 397 -0.30 -44.08 -14.67
N LEU A 398 0.64 -43.16 -14.89
CA LEU A 398 2.04 -43.45 -15.22
C LEU A 398 2.89 -42.96 -14.06
N PRO A 399 3.42 -43.81 -13.16
CA PRO A 399 4.12 -43.34 -11.97
C PRO A 399 5.30 -42.41 -12.32
N PRO A 400 5.52 -41.33 -11.55
CA PRO A 400 6.61 -40.40 -11.81
C PRO A 400 7.98 -41.06 -11.54
N GLU A 401 8.97 -40.78 -12.39
CA GLU A 401 10.34 -41.29 -12.23
C GLU A 401 11.18 -40.30 -11.40
N SER A 402 12.16 -40.79 -10.66
CA SER A 402 12.96 -40.00 -9.68
C SER A 402 13.77 -38.84 -10.26
N SER A 403 13.87 -38.71 -11.59
CA SER A 403 14.77 -37.80 -12.30
C SER A 403 14.05 -36.78 -13.19
N PHE A 404 13.08 -36.03 -12.65
CA PHE A 404 12.50 -34.90 -13.40
C PHE A 404 13.36 -33.63 -13.37
N THR A 405 14.41 -33.60 -12.55
CA THR A 405 15.30 -32.46 -12.40
C THR A 405 15.94 -32.07 -13.74
N ASN A 406 15.68 -30.84 -14.19
CA ASN A 406 16.16 -30.22 -15.45
C ASN A 406 15.37 -30.52 -16.75
N ASN A 407 14.20 -31.15 -16.69
CA ASN A 407 13.34 -31.29 -17.88
C ASN A 407 12.34 -30.13 -17.98
N PHE A 408 12.40 -29.35 -19.06
CA PHE A 408 11.47 -28.24 -19.30
C PHE A 408 10.41 -28.64 -20.33
N ILE A 409 9.14 -28.39 -20.06
CA ILE A 409 8.09 -28.51 -21.06
C ILE A 409 7.71 -27.11 -21.52
N PHE A 410 7.64 -26.90 -22.83
CA PHE A 410 7.32 -25.59 -23.39
C PHE A 410 6.53 -25.71 -24.70
N SER A 411 5.69 -24.73 -24.99
CA SER A 411 4.98 -24.57 -26.25
C SER A 411 5.74 -23.59 -27.13
N GLY A 412 5.88 -23.93 -28.41
CA GLY A 412 6.30 -23.02 -29.47
C GLY A 412 5.27 -23.02 -30.60
N GLU A 413 5.68 -22.56 -31.78
CA GLU A 413 4.81 -22.43 -32.95
C GLU A 413 4.17 -23.79 -33.34
N ASN A 414 2.91 -23.97 -32.96
CA ASN A 414 2.08 -25.15 -33.20
C ASN A 414 2.62 -26.49 -32.64
N LYS A 415 3.53 -26.46 -31.66
CA LYS A 415 4.14 -27.67 -31.09
C LYS A 415 4.38 -27.52 -29.58
N ILE A 416 4.16 -28.61 -28.85
CA ILE A 416 4.60 -28.76 -27.46
C ILE A 416 5.87 -29.60 -27.47
N PHE A 417 6.89 -29.11 -26.76
CA PHE A 417 8.20 -29.69 -26.65
C PHE A 417 8.51 -30.09 -25.21
N LYS A 418 9.29 -31.15 -25.07
CA LYS A 418 9.98 -31.53 -23.84
C LYS A 418 11.48 -31.39 -24.08
N LYS A 419 12.15 -30.57 -23.27
CA LYS A 419 13.60 -30.43 -23.25
C LYS A 419 14.21 -31.56 -22.43
N GLU A 420 15.10 -32.29 -23.06
CA GLU A 420 16.04 -33.21 -22.42
C GLU A 420 17.44 -32.58 -22.46
N GLU A 421 18.41 -33.14 -21.72
CA GLU A 421 19.74 -32.52 -21.46
C GLU A 421 20.43 -31.94 -22.71
N LYS A 422 20.28 -32.56 -23.89
CA LYS A 422 20.94 -32.13 -25.13
C LYS A 422 19.98 -31.69 -26.24
N HIS A 423 18.75 -32.19 -26.30
CA HIS A 423 17.81 -31.97 -27.41
C HIS A 423 16.39 -31.68 -26.91
N SER A 424 15.57 -31.03 -27.74
CA SER A 424 14.15 -30.85 -27.47
C SER A 424 13.35 -31.81 -28.34
N VAL A 425 12.46 -32.58 -27.74
CA VAL A 425 11.59 -33.57 -28.40
C VAL A 425 10.19 -33.00 -28.52
N ILE A 426 9.54 -33.17 -29.68
CA ILE A 426 8.13 -32.79 -29.86
C ILE A 426 7.26 -33.86 -29.21
N ILE A 427 6.44 -33.45 -28.26
CA ILE A 427 5.51 -34.36 -27.56
C ILE A 427 4.07 -34.21 -28.04
N PHE A 428 3.72 -33.11 -28.72
CA PHE A 428 2.39 -32.93 -29.33
C PHE A 428 2.39 -31.82 -30.38
N TYR A 429 1.47 -31.89 -31.35
CA TYR A 429 1.34 -30.91 -32.44
C TYR A 429 0.17 -29.95 -32.19
N CYS A 430 0.30 -29.10 -31.18
CA CYS A 430 -0.53 -27.91 -31.04
C CYS A 430 0.24 -26.77 -30.36
N GLN A 431 -0.25 -25.54 -30.52
CA GLN A 431 0.17 -24.43 -29.69
C GLN A 431 -0.70 -24.42 -28.43
N ALA A 432 -0.09 -24.41 -27.26
CA ALA A 432 -0.80 -24.32 -25.99
C ALA A 432 -0.82 -22.87 -25.47
N ASP A 433 -2.00 -22.43 -25.03
CA ASP A 433 -2.23 -21.13 -24.42
C ASP A 433 -1.94 -21.15 -22.91
N LYS A 434 -2.05 -22.33 -22.28
CA LYS A 434 -1.73 -22.59 -20.87
C LYS A 434 -1.38 -24.07 -20.69
N MET A 435 -0.37 -24.39 -19.88
CA MET A 435 0.04 -25.78 -19.59
C MET A 435 0.38 -25.95 -18.10
N ILE A 436 -0.16 -26.99 -17.48
CA ILE A 436 0.12 -27.40 -16.10
C ILE A 436 0.48 -28.89 -16.11
N TYR A 437 1.59 -29.24 -15.47
CA TYR A 437 1.97 -30.62 -15.20
C TYR A 437 1.93 -30.90 -13.70
N LEU A 438 0.99 -31.73 -13.26
CA LEU A 438 0.89 -32.22 -11.90
C LEU A 438 1.79 -33.45 -11.74
N TYR A 439 3.01 -33.24 -11.26
CA TYR A 439 4.07 -34.26 -11.27
C TYR A 439 3.70 -35.50 -10.47
N LYS A 440 3.23 -35.35 -9.22
CA LYS A 440 2.81 -36.48 -8.38
C LYS A 440 1.61 -37.25 -8.94
N ASP A 441 0.74 -36.57 -9.67
CA ASP A 441 -0.45 -37.15 -10.28
C ASP A 441 -0.20 -37.69 -11.69
N SER A 442 0.97 -37.39 -12.26
CA SER A 442 1.36 -37.76 -13.62
C SER A 442 0.31 -37.33 -14.65
N LEU A 443 -0.20 -36.11 -14.43
CA LEU A 443 -1.33 -35.54 -15.13
C LEU A 443 -0.90 -34.23 -15.80
N PHE A 444 -0.96 -34.22 -17.12
CA PHE A 444 -0.69 -33.06 -17.95
C PHE A 444 -1.99 -32.44 -18.44
N ILE A 445 -2.19 -31.16 -18.16
CA ILE A 445 -3.39 -30.40 -18.51
C ILE A 445 -2.95 -29.22 -19.37
N PHE A 446 -3.56 -29.04 -20.53
CA PHE A 446 -3.27 -27.87 -21.36
C PHE A 446 -4.51 -27.31 -22.03
N GLN A 447 -4.47 -26.00 -22.29
CA GLN A 447 -5.46 -25.28 -23.06
C GLN A 447 -4.92 -24.99 -24.45
N SER A 448 -5.74 -25.21 -25.46
CA SER A 448 -5.45 -24.81 -26.84
C SER A 448 -6.74 -24.44 -27.54
N GLN A 449 -6.79 -23.26 -28.17
CA GLN A 449 -7.94 -22.82 -28.98
C GLN A 449 -9.28 -22.87 -28.23
N ARG A 450 -9.30 -22.40 -26.98
CA ARG A 450 -10.48 -22.44 -26.07
C ARG A 450 -10.99 -23.85 -25.73
N LYS A 451 -10.11 -24.86 -25.75
CA LYS A 451 -10.42 -26.24 -25.31
C LYS A 451 -9.43 -26.68 -24.23
N VAL A 452 -9.89 -27.40 -23.20
CA VAL A 452 -9.00 -28.07 -22.21
C VAL A 452 -8.79 -29.51 -22.66
N PHE A 453 -7.53 -29.93 -22.62
CA PHE A 453 -7.11 -31.30 -22.80
C PHE A 453 -6.42 -31.82 -21.55
N ILE A 454 -6.63 -33.10 -21.24
CA ILE A 454 -5.97 -33.83 -20.16
C ILE A 454 -5.25 -35.05 -20.74
N SER A 455 -4.07 -35.36 -20.25
CA SER A 455 -3.30 -36.54 -20.67
C SER A 455 -2.45 -37.07 -19.52
N SER A 456 -2.24 -38.38 -19.50
CA SER A 456 -1.24 -38.98 -18.63
C SER A 456 0.17 -38.63 -19.11
N PHE A 457 1.05 -38.21 -18.22
CA PHE A 457 2.41 -37.82 -18.58
C PHE A 457 3.42 -38.13 -17.48
N ASN A 458 4.57 -38.63 -17.90
CA ASN A 458 5.77 -38.81 -17.10
C ASN A 458 7.02 -38.46 -17.93
N SER A 459 8.20 -38.52 -17.32
CA SER A 459 9.49 -38.28 -17.99
C SER A 459 9.79 -39.22 -19.15
N SER A 460 9.18 -40.41 -19.25
CA SER A 460 9.38 -41.33 -20.38
C SER A 460 8.36 -41.14 -21.52
N THR A 461 7.41 -40.22 -21.38
CA THR A 461 6.39 -39.98 -22.40
C THR A 461 7.00 -39.36 -23.66
N ILE A 462 6.90 -40.09 -24.78
CA ILE A 462 7.41 -39.67 -26.10
C ILE A 462 6.39 -38.77 -26.81
N PHE A 463 5.11 -39.09 -26.71
CA PHE A 463 4.02 -38.36 -27.37
C PHE A 463 2.77 -38.35 -26.48
N LEU A 464 2.09 -37.21 -26.39
CA LEU A 464 0.88 -37.04 -25.60
C LEU A 464 -0.33 -37.68 -26.31
N ASN A 465 -1.19 -38.33 -25.53
CA ASN A 465 -2.50 -38.82 -25.97
C ASN A 465 -3.60 -38.02 -25.24
N PRO A 466 -3.87 -36.78 -25.64
CA PRO A 466 -4.81 -35.92 -24.94
C PRO A 466 -6.27 -36.35 -25.15
N VAL A 467 -7.02 -36.34 -24.06
CA VAL A 467 -8.48 -36.42 -24.06
C VAL A 467 -9.03 -35.00 -23.89
N MET A 468 -9.91 -34.59 -24.80
CA MET A 468 -10.60 -33.30 -24.70
C MET A 468 -11.63 -33.36 -23.57
N LEU A 469 -11.51 -32.45 -22.61
CA LEU A 469 -12.39 -32.40 -21.45
C LEU A 469 -13.58 -31.45 -21.66
N GLN A 470 -13.33 -30.25 -22.20
CA GLN A 470 -14.36 -29.23 -22.42
C GLN A 470 -13.96 -28.25 -23.53
N GLU A 471 -14.95 -27.71 -24.23
CA GLU A 471 -14.81 -26.65 -25.25
C GLU A 471 -15.40 -25.31 -24.77
N ASN A 472 -15.07 -24.22 -25.49
CA ASN A 472 -15.51 -22.85 -25.18
C ASN A 472 -15.06 -22.35 -23.81
N ILE A 473 -13.84 -22.68 -23.41
CA ILE A 473 -13.29 -22.24 -22.13
C ILE A 473 -12.61 -20.88 -22.27
N SER A 474 -12.49 -20.20 -21.14
CA SER A 474 -11.63 -19.03 -20.97
C SER A 474 -10.32 -19.39 -20.29
N ASN A 475 -10.37 -20.15 -19.19
CA ASN A 475 -9.19 -20.53 -18.40
C ASN A 475 -9.50 -21.78 -17.55
N PHE A 476 -8.49 -22.39 -16.94
CA PHE A 476 -8.64 -23.48 -15.97
C PHE A 476 -7.68 -23.34 -14.78
N TYR A 477 -8.07 -23.85 -13.62
CA TYR A 477 -7.29 -23.82 -12.39
C TYR A 477 -7.39 -25.14 -11.66
N VAL A 478 -6.28 -25.56 -11.02
CA VAL A 478 -6.24 -26.74 -10.15
C VAL A 478 -6.09 -26.28 -8.71
N TYR A 479 -6.85 -26.87 -7.79
CA TYR A 479 -6.69 -26.66 -6.36
C TYR A 479 -6.98 -27.94 -5.57
N GLN A 480 -6.55 -27.96 -4.32
CA GLN A 480 -6.79 -29.07 -3.41
C GLN A 480 -7.57 -28.56 -2.19
N ILE A 481 -8.68 -29.25 -1.87
CA ILE A 481 -9.47 -29.03 -0.65
C ILE A 481 -9.35 -30.28 0.18
N ARG A 482 -8.72 -30.17 1.35
CA ARG A 482 -8.43 -31.32 2.23
C ARG A 482 -7.67 -32.40 1.43
N ASP A 483 -8.20 -33.60 1.25
CA ASP A 483 -7.52 -34.67 0.51
C ASP A 483 -8.05 -34.83 -0.93
N LEU A 484 -8.88 -33.91 -1.40
CA LEU A 484 -9.53 -33.98 -2.70
C LEU A 484 -8.99 -32.92 -3.65
N LYS A 485 -8.72 -33.32 -4.88
CA LYS A 485 -8.14 -32.46 -5.91
C LYS A 485 -9.21 -32.09 -6.92
N PHE A 486 -9.26 -30.81 -7.27
CA PHE A 486 -10.26 -30.27 -8.17
C PHE A 486 -9.60 -29.58 -9.35
N LEU A 487 -10.21 -29.76 -10.52
CA LEU A 487 -9.97 -28.97 -11.72
C LEU A 487 -11.21 -28.11 -11.95
N VAL A 488 -11.03 -26.80 -11.95
CA VAL A 488 -12.08 -25.83 -12.28
C VAL A 488 -11.83 -25.23 -13.64
N ILE A 489 -12.81 -25.38 -14.51
CA ILE A 489 -12.83 -24.81 -15.85
C ILE A 489 -13.76 -23.61 -15.84
N ILE A 490 -13.27 -22.48 -16.32
CA ILE A 490 -14.02 -21.23 -16.39
C ILE A 490 -14.46 -21.00 -17.83
N ASN A 491 -15.73 -20.70 -18.01
CA ASN A 491 -16.31 -20.24 -19.26
C ASN A 491 -16.90 -18.84 -19.05
N ASN A 492 -16.15 -17.80 -19.43
CA ASN A 492 -16.63 -16.41 -19.43
C ASN A 492 -17.51 -16.20 -20.65
N MET A 493 -18.82 -16.35 -20.47
CA MET A 493 -19.81 -16.20 -21.53
C MET A 493 -20.02 -14.74 -21.90
N THR A 494 -20.08 -13.85 -20.91
CA THR A 494 -20.16 -12.38 -21.08
C THR A 494 -19.36 -11.67 -19.99
N GLU A 495 -19.19 -10.34 -20.07
CA GLU A 495 -18.56 -9.55 -19.00
C GLU A 495 -19.33 -9.60 -17.66
N LEU A 496 -20.63 -9.93 -17.71
CA LEU A 496 -21.53 -10.00 -16.55
C LEU A 496 -21.82 -11.44 -16.11
N TYR A 497 -21.28 -12.45 -16.79
CA TYR A 497 -21.67 -13.82 -16.54
C TYR A 497 -20.57 -14.82 -16.88
N SER A 498 -20.18 -15.59 -15.87
CA SER A 498 -19.21 -16.67 -15.98
C SER A 498 -19.77 -17.96 -15.40
N GLU A 499 -19.42 -19.06 -16.04
CA GLU A 499 -19.71 -20.42 -15.61
C GLU A 499 -18.42 -21.07 -15.10
N LEU A 500 -18.52 -21.76 -13.96
CA LEU A 500 -17.47 -22.63 -13.44
C LEU A 500 -17.92 -24.08 -13.50
N LEU A 501 -17.15 -24.93 -14.16
CA LEU A 501 -17.31 -26.37 -14.16
C LEU A 501 -16.27 -26.99 -13.24
N ILE A 502 -16.72 -27.69 -12.21
CA ILE A 502 -15.86 -28.25 -11.17
C ILE A 502 -15.78 -29.77 -11.38
N TYR A 503 -14.57 -30.26 -11.61
CA TYR A 503 -14.25 -31.68 -11.69
C TYR A 503 -13.40 -32.07 -10.49
N ASN A 504 -13.64 -33.24 -9.93
CA ASN A 504 -12.75 -33.88 -8.97
C ASN A 504 -11.92 -34.91 -9.72
N PHE A 505 -10.64 -35.04 -9.39
CA PHE A 505 -9.82 -36.14 -9.90
C PHE A 505 -9.07 -36.84 -8.77
N ASP A 506 -9.03 -38.16 -8.84
CA ASP A 506 -8.38 -39.01 -7.86
C ASP A 506 -7.73 -40.21 -8.55
N ILE A 507 -6.72 -40.80 -7.91
CA ILE A 507 -5.98 -41.94 -8.44
C ILE A 507 -6.47 -43.20 -7.75
N LYS A 508 -7.08 -44.11 -8.51
CA LYS A 508 -7.56 -45.41 -8.02
C LYS A 508 -7.15 -46.49 -8.99
N GLU A 509 -6.65 -47.61 -8.47
CA GLU A 509 -6.33 -48.81 -9.26
C GLU A 509 -5.47 -48.51 -10.51
N ASN A 510 -4.45 -47.65 -10.36
CA ASN A 510 -3.56 -47.24 -11.45
C ASN A 510 -4.26 -46.51 -12.62
N GLN A 511 -5.40 -45.86 -12.34
CA GLN A 511 -6.10 -44.96 -13.24
C GLN A 511 -6.34 -43.60 -12.55
N ILE A 512 -6.23 -42.53 -13.32
CA ILE A 512 -6.65 -41.19 -12.92
C ILE A 512 -8.13 -41.07 -13.32
N ILE A 513 -9.01 -40.96 -12.33
CA ILE A 513 -10.47 -40.89 -12.53
C ILE A 513 -10.92 -39.45 -12.34
N PHE A 514 -11.34 -38.81 -13.43
CA PHE A 514 -12.01 -37.51 -13.40
C PHE A 514 -13.51 -37.72 -13.27
N SER A 515 -14.13 -37.04 -12.31
CA SER A 515 -15.58 -37.04 -12.07
C SER A 515 -16.10 -35.60 -12.10
N PHE A 516 -17.13 -35.35 -12.91
CA PHE A 516 -17.83 -34.07 -12.84
C PHE A 516 -18.53 -33.95 -11.48
N VAL A 517 -18.29 -32.84 -10.78
CA VAL A 517 -18.87 -32.58 -9.46
C VAL A 517 -20.11 -31.71 -9.61
N ARG A 518 -19.93 -30.48 -10.13
CA ARG A 518 -21.01 -29.51 -10.24
C ARG A 518 -20.66 -28.32 -11.14
N LYS A 519 -21.69 -27.54 -11.44
CA LYS A 519 -21.63 -26.26 -12.14
C LYS A 519 -21.98 -25.12 -11.18
N ALA A 520 -21.22 -24.02 -11.24
CA ALA A 520 -21.48 -22.79 -10.49
C ALA A 520 -21.47 -21.59 -11.44
N TYR A 521 -22.05 -20.47 -11.00
CA TYR A 521 -22.17 -19.26 -11.81
C TYR A 521 -21.71 -18.03 -11.03
N SER A 522 -21.06 -17.11 -11.72
CA SER A 522 -20.69 -15.79 -11.20
C SER A 522 -21.31 -14.69 -12.05
N GLY A 523 -21.81 -13.64 -11.40
CA GLY A 523 -22.36 -12.43 -12.04
C GLY A 523 -21.32 -11.46 -12.60
N SER A 524 -20.13 -11.96 -12.92
CA SER A 524 -18.99 -11.18 -13.42
C SER A 524 -18.02 -12.10 -14.15
N LYS A 525 -17.25 -11.54 -15.08
CA LYS A 525 -16.10 -12.21 -15.69
C LYS A 525 -15.06 -12.59 -14.64
N ILE A 526 -14.67 -13.86 -14.61
CA ILE A 526 -13.66 -14.36 -13.66
C ILE A 526 -12.29 -14.35 -14.34
N ASP A 527 -11.33 -13.68 -13.70
CA ASP A 527 -9.94 -13.63 -14.13
C ASP A 527 -9.14 -14.77 -13.50
N GLN A 528 -9.34 -15.02 -12.20
CA GLN A 528 -8.61 -16.03 -11.44
C GLN A 528 -9.48 -16.76 -10.43
N VAL A 529 -9.14 -18.02 -10.15
CA VAL A 529 -9.72 -18.82 -9.07
C VAL A 529 -8.61 -19.44 -8.24
N ILE A 530 -8.73 -19.37 -6.92
CA ILE A 530 -7.88 -20.10 -5.97
C ILE A 530 -8.74 -20.87 -4.96
N GLY A 531 -8.25 -22.01 -4.50
CA GLY A 531 -8.86 -22.75 -3.38
C GLY A 531 -8.19 -22.38 -2.06
N ILE A 532 -8.97 -22.18 -1.00
CA ILE A 532 -8.51 -21.86 0.36
C ILE A 532 -9.34 -22.70 1.35
N ASP A 533 -8.76 -23.74 1.94
CA ASP A 533 -9.48 -24.78 2.71
C ASP A 533 -10.76 -25.23 1.99
N ASP A 534 -11.94 -24.95 2.55
CA ASP A 534 -13.25 -25.35 2.04
C ASP A 534 -13.89 -24.30 1.10
N MET A 535 -13.13 -23.26 0.75
CA MET A 535 -13.61 -22.10 0.01
C MET A 535 -12.93 -21.95 -1.34
N ILE A 536 -13.68 -21.45 -2.32
CA ILE A 536 -13.20 -21.06 -3.64
C ILE A 536 -13.21 -19.54 -3.68
N VAL A 537 -12.03 -18.92 -3.78
CA VAL A 537 -11.94 -17.47 -3.99
C VAL A 537 -11.85 -17.19 -5.48
N THR A 538 -12.72 -16.31 -5.94
CA THR A 538 -12.81 -15.87 -7.33
C THR A 538 -12.40 -14.40 -7.43
N VAL A 539 -11.49 -14.10 -8.35
CA VAL A 539 -11.07 -12.73 -8.69
C VAL A 539 -11.83 -12.32 -9.94
N SER A 540 -12.63 -11.27 -9.81
CA SER A 540 -13.42 -10.67 -10.89
C SER A 540 -13.35 -9.15 -10.76
N ASN A 541 -14.45 -8.42 -11.00
CA ASN A 541 -14.57 -7.01 -10.60
C ASN A 541 -14.32 -6.81 -9.09
N GLU A 542 -14.71 -7.80 -8.30
CA GLU A 542 -14.49 -7.89 -6.86
C GLU A 542 -13.90 -9.26 -6.53
N ILE A 543 -13.31 -9.39 -5.34
CA ILE A 543 -12.89 -10.69 -4.82
C ILE A 543 -14.04 -11.28 -4.03
N LYS A 544 -14.57 -12.39 -4.54
CA LYS A 544 -15.67 -13.11 -3.91
C LYS A 544 -15.18 -14.45 -3.42
N ILE A 545 -15.59 -14.81 -2.22
CA ILE A 545 -15.35 -16.12 -1.65
C ILE A 545 -16.65 -16.93 -1.72
N ILE A 546 -16.53 -18.13 -2.26
CA ILE A 546 -17.64 -19.05 -2.51
C ILE A 546 -17.40 -20.28 -1.65
N ASN A 547 -18.33 -20.61 -0.76
CA ASN A 547 -18.23 -21.88 -0.05
C ASN A 547 -18.46 -23.04 -1.02
N ALA A 548 -17.50 -23.95 -1.13
CA ALA A 548 -17.55 -25.04 -2.11
C ALA A 548 -18.77 -25.96 -1.91
N PHE A 549 -19.27 -26.06 -0.67
CA PHE A 549 -20.38 -26.91 -0.28
C PHE A 549 -21.72 -26.19 -0.39
N THR A 550 -21.86 -25.05 0.30
CA THR A 550 -23.15 -24.32 0.41
C THR A 550 -23.44 -23.38 -0.76
N LEU A 551 -22.43 -23.06 -1.58
CA LEU A 551 -22.50 -22.03 -2.64
C LEU A 551 -22.83 -20.62 -2.12
N LEU A 552 -22.71 -20.40 -0.80
CA LEU A 552 -22.80 -19.05 -0.24
C LEU A 552 -21.66 -18.20 -0.80
N ILE A 553 -22.02 -17.04 -1.35
CA ILE A 553 -21.09 -16.07 -1.92
C ILE A 553 -21.00 -14.89 -0.96
N LEU A 554 -19.78 -14.53 -0.55
CA LEU A 554 -19.48 -13.38 0.29
C LEU A 554 -18.35 -12.56 -0.33
N ASP A 555 -18.25 -11.30 0.07
CA ASP A 555 -17.07 -10.49 -0.26
C ASP A 555 -15.88 -10.96 0.56
N PHE A 556 -14.73 -11.11 -0.10
CA PHE A 556 -13.53 -11.59 0.56
C PHE A 556 -12.92 -10.52 1.46
N LEU A 557 -12.80 -9.28 0.98
CA LEU A 557 -12.27 -8.15 1.74
C LEU A 557 -13.29 -7.68 2.78
N ASP A 558 -12.82 -7.23 3.94
CA ASP A 558 -13.69 -6.64 4.96
C ASP A 558 -14.26 -5.28 4.47
N PRO A 559 -15.58 -5.15 4.29
CA PRO A 559 -16.19 -3.89 3.87
C PRO A 559 -16.04 -2.78 4.92
N PHE A 560 -15.72 -3.12 6.17
CA PHE A 560 -15.53 -2.17 7.26
C PHE A 560 -14.05 -1.84 7.52
N ASP A 561 -13.13 -2.28 6.66
CA ASP A 561 -11.72 -1.91 6.77
C ASP A 561 -11.55 -0.40 6.60
N ASN A 562 -11.02 0.26 7.63
CA ASN A 562 -10.86 1.71 7.63
C ASN A 562 -9.72 2.17 6.73
N LEU A 563 -8.72 1.34 6.43
CA LEU A 563 -7.51 1.70 5.69
C LEU A 563 -7.66 1.50 4.19
N LEU A 564 -8.37 0.46 3.76
CA LEU A 564 -8.55 0.12 2.35
C LEU A 564 -9.10 1.30 1.50
N PRO A 565 -10.09 2.10 1.95
CA PRO A 565 -10.54 3.28 1.22
C PRO A 565 -9.45 4.34 1.01
N TYR A 566 -8.47 4.44 1.91
CA TYR A 566 -7.35 5.37 1.77
C TYR A 566 -6.36 4.93 0.69
N TYR A 567 -6.07 3.64 0.57
CA TYR A 567 -5.16 3.12 -0.47
C TYR A 567 -5.79 3.13 -1.85
N LEU A 568 -7.10 2.89 -1.91
CA LEU A 568 -7.89 2.99 -3.13
C LEU A 568 -8.30 4.43 -3.44
N ASN A 569 -7.94 5.39 -2.59
CA ASN A 569 -8.17 6.80 -2.86
C ASN A 569 -7.32 7.23 -4.06
N CYS A 570 -7.93 7.96 -4.99
CA CYS A 570 -7.27 8.40 -6.23
C CYS A 570 -6.71 7.25 -7.11
N VAL A 571 -7.13 6.01 -6.90
CA VAL A 571 -6.93 4.88 -7.82
C VAL A 571 -8.19 4.71 -8.67
N SER A 572 -8.03 4.75 -9.99
CA SER A 572 -9.15 4.71 -10.94
C SER A 572 -9.64 3.29 -11.17
N GLU A 573 -8.70 2.38 -11.45
CA GLU A 573 -8.97 0.95 -11.59
C GLU A 573 -8.85 0.25 -10.24
N LYS A 574 -10.00 -0.01 -9.61
CA LYS A 574 -10.08 -0.68 -8.30
C LYS A 574 -10.29 -2.19 -8.43
N ARG A 575 -10.28 -2.73 -9.66
CA ARG A 575 -10.42 -4.17 -9.89
C ARG A 575 -9.13 -4.92 -9.47
N PRO A 576 -9.24 -5.91 -8.57
CA PRO A 576 -8.13 -6.82 -8.27
C PRO A 576 -7.75 -7.58 -9.54
N LYS A 577 -6.45 -7.76 -9.77
CA LYS A 577 -5.91 -8.42 -10.96
C LYS A 577 -5.43 -9.83 -10.67
N PHE A 578 -4.94 -10.06 -9.46
CA PHE A 578 -4.34 -11.33 -9.08
C PHE A 578 -4.42 -11.57 -7.57
N ILE A 579 -4.49 -12.84 -7.17
CA ILE A 579 -4.47 -13.26 -5.76
C ILE A 579 -3.49 -14.40 -5.56
N TRP A 580 -2.78 -14.38 -4.44
CA TRP A 580 -1.81 -15.41 -4.07
C TRP A 580 -1.85 -15.70 -2.57
N GLN A 581 -1.97 -16.98 -2.22
CA GLN A 581 -1.82 -17.42 -0.84
C GLN A 581 -0.35 -17.76 -0.57
N CYS A 582 0.35 -16.86 0.12
CA CYS A 582 1.76 -16.99 0.44
C CYS A 582 1.99 -17.93 1.63
N GLU A 583 1.16 -17.82 2.67
CA GLU A 583 1.23 -18.66 3.88
C GLU A 583 -0.18 -19.08 4.32
N ILE A 584 -0.28 -19.97 5.33
CA ILE A 584 -1.56 -20.46 5.85
C ILE A 584 -2.51 -19.29 6.09
N ASN A 585 -2.08 -18.26 6.83
CA ASN A 585 -2.92 -17.11 7.15
C ASN A 585 -2.54 -15.82 6.40
N ARG A 586 -1.84 -15.88 5.25
CA ARG A 586 -1.43 -14.68 4.52
C ARG A 586 -1.80 -14.78 3.04
N ILE A 587 -2.57 -13.81 2.59
CA ILE A 587 -3.04 -13.68 1.22
C ILE A 587 -2.60 -12.32 0.69
N ILE A 588 -2.06 -12.32 -0.52
CA ILE A 588 -1.67 -11.11 -1.23
C ILE A 588 -2.66 -10.91 -2.37
N ILE A 589 -3.23 -9.71 -2.41
CA ILE A 589 -4.15 -9.26 -3.46
C ILE A 589 -3.43 -8.19 -4.26
N CYS A 590 -3.24 -8.44 -5.54
CA CYS A 590 -2.56 -7.52 -6.44
C CYS A 590 -3.57 -6.72 -7.26
N TYR A 591 -3.28 -5.42 -7.35
CA TYR A 591 -3.88 -4.45 -8.27
C TYR A 591 -2.82 -4.03 -9.28
N GLU A 592 -3.21 -3.20 -10.24
CA GLU A 592 -2.37 -2.80 -11.38
C GLU A 592 -0.98 -2.26 -11.00
N THR A 593 -0.83 -1.51 -9.89
CA THR A 593 0.45 -0.87 -9.51
C THR A 593 0.92 -1.16 -8.07
N PHE A 594 0.14 -1.94 -7.32
CA PHE A 594 0.40 -2.23 -5.91
C PHE A 594 -0.33 -3.51 -5.49
N CYS A 595 0.06 -4.09 -4.36
CA CYS A 595 -0.68 -5.17 -3.72
C CYS A 595 -0.93 -4.89 -2.24
N ILE A 596 -1.99 -5.49 -1.70
CA ILE A 596 -2.32 -5.49 -0.28
C ILE A 596 -2.18 -6.89 0.31
N LYS A 597 -1.82 -6.95 1.58
CA LYS A 597 -1.67 -8.19 2.37
C LYS A 597 -2.81 -8.32 3.36
N THR A 598 -3.51 -9.45 3.32
CA THR A 598 -4.65 -9.75 4.20
C THR A 598 -4.50 -11.11 4.88
N ASN A 599 -5.29 -11.34 5.92
CA ASN A 599 -5.52 -12.69 6.45
C ASN A 599 -6.49 -13.45 5.56
N ARG A 600 -6.73 -14.71 5.92
CA ARG A 600 -7.78 -15.55 5.30
C ARG A 600 -9.18 -14.99 5.44
N ASN A 601 -9.41 -14.11 6.42
CA ASN A 601 -10.67 -13.42 6.58
C ASN A 601 -10.75 -12.13 5.73
N GLY A 602 -9.71 -11.79 4.96
CA GLY A 602 -9.67 -10.57 4.15
C GLY A 602 -9.51 -9.27 4.93
N ASN A 603 -9.08 -9.34 6.21
CA ASN A 603 -8.68 -8.17 6.98
C ASN A 603 -7.20 -7.91 6.74
N LEU A 604 -6.80 -6.63 6.68
CA LEU A 604 -5.38 -6.27 6.62
C LEU A 604 -4.65 -6.76 7.88
N ILE A 605 -3.57 -7.51 7.69
CA ILE A 605 -2.70 -7.94 8.80
C ILE A 605 -1.41 -7.14 8.66
N GLU A 606 -0.91 -6.58 9.75
CA GLU A 606 0.44 -6.01 9.91
C GLU A 606 0.60 -4.51 9.60
N GLU A 607 1.69 -3.93 10.12
CA GLU A 607 2.10 -2.55 9.82
C GLU A 607 2.47 -2.35 8.34
N LYS A 608 3.03 -3.37 7.69
CA LYS A 608 3.40 -3.37 6.26
C LYS A 608 2.45 -4.26 5.46
N HIS A 609 1.27 -3.74 5.18
CA HIS A 609 0.24 -4.46 4.43
C HIS A 609 0.10 -3.95 3.00
N LEU A 610 0.88 -2.96 2.55
CA LEU A 610 0.86 -2.42 1.19
C LEU A 610 2.27 -2.49 0.59
N PHE A 611 2.35 -2.94 -0.66
CA PHE A 611 3.57 -2.85 -1.47
C PHE A 611 3.23 -2.20 -2.81
N SER A 612 3.83 -1.05 -3.10
CA SER A 612 3.64 -0.31 -4.35
C SER A 612 4.92 -0.38 -5.19
N TRP A 613 4.78 -0.69 -6.48
CA TRP A 613 5.91 -0.81 -7.41
C TRP A 613 5.95 0.30 -8.48
N GLN A 614 4.97 1.20 -8.49
CA GLN A 614 4.99 2.43 -9.31
C GLN A 614 5.05 2.25 -10.84
N PHE A 615 4.77 1.05 -11.37
CA PHE A 615 4.58 0.76 -12.79
C PHE A 615 3.32 -0.10 -12.99
N THR A 616 2.77 -0.15 -14.21
CA THR A 616 1.62 -1.00 -14.53
C THR A 616 2.10 -2.44 -14.73
N ALA A 617 1.57 -3.36 -13.93
CA ALA A 617 1.81 -4.79 -14.07
C ALA A 617 0.96 -5.37 -15.21
N ASP A 618 1.65 -6.06 -16.11
CA ASP A 618 1.05 -6.79 -17.23
C ASP A 618 0.80 -8.26 -16.84
N GLU A 619 1.71 -8.86 -16.06
CA GLU A 619 1.62 -10.27 -15.62
C GLU A 619 2.05 -10.45 -14.16
N TYR A 620 1.49 -11.48 -13.51
CA TYR A 620 1.86 -11.90 -12.15
C TYR A 620 2.24 -13.37 -12.17
N ASN A 621 3.44 -13.66 -11.66
CA ASN A 621 3.96 -15.01 -11.47
C ASN A 621 4.33 -15.21 -10.01
N PHE A 622 4.40 -16.44 -9.55
CA PHE A 622 4.79 -16.72 -8.16
C PHE A 622 5.56 -18.02 -8.07
N THR A 623 6.40 -18.10 -7.05
CA THR A 623 7.00 -19.35 -6.56
C THR A 623 6.45 -19.64 -5.17
N ASP A 624 6.99 -20.68 -4.54
CA ASP A 624 6.62 -20.97 -3.18
C ASP A 624 6.92 -19.83 -2.18
N LYS A 625 7.92 -18.99 -2.48
CA LYS A 625 8.47 -18.02 -1.54
C LYS A 625 8.38 -16.57 -2.01
N CYS A 626 7.99 -16.33 -3.27
CA CYS A 626 7.98 -14.98 -3.80
C CYS A 626 6.89 -14.75 -4.83
N LEU A 627 6.47 -13.49 -4.91
CA LEU A 627 5.61 -12.96 -5.96
C LEU A 627 6.48 -12.14 -6.92
N ILE A 628 6.27 -12.37 -8.20
CA ILE A 628 6.97 -11.72 -9.30
C ILE A 628 5.93 -10.92 -10.08
N ILE A 629 6.16 -9.61 -10.18
CA ILE A 629 5.32 -8.69 -10.92
C ILE A 629 6.08 -8.26 -12.16
N VAL A 630 5.50 -8.45 -13.34
CA VAL A 630 6.11 -8.14 -14.63
C VAL A 630 5.37 -6.98 -15.26
N GLY A 631 6.08 -5.90 -15.61
CA GLY A 631 5.59 -4.80 -16.45
C GLY A 631 6.30 -4.77 -17.80
N LYS A 632 6.16 -3.66 -18.53
CA LYS A 632 6.72 -3.51 -19.89
C LYS A 632 8.24 -3.56 -19.95
N LYS A 633 8.93 -2.85 -19.04
CA LYS A 633 10.41 -2.81 -18.94
C LYS A 633 10.91 -2.94 -17.50
N GLU A 634 9.98 -3.01 -16.57
CA GLU A 634 10.20 -3.08 -15.14
C GLU A 634 9.66 -4.40 -14.61
N TYR A 635 10.26 -4.90 -13.55
CA TYR A 635 9.69 -6.00 -12.79
C TYR A 635 9.98 -5.81 -11.30
N ALA A 636 9.11 -6.36 -10.47
CA ALA A 636 9.25 -6.33 -9.04
C ALA A 636 9.20 -7.73 -8.46
N LEU A 637 10.06 -7.99 -7.47
CA LEU A 637 10.13 -9.23 -6.73
C LEU A 637 9.77 -8.93 -5.28
N LEU A 638 8.67 -9.52 -4.80
CA LEU A 638 8.25 -9.47 -3.41
C LEU A 638 8.61 -10.81 -2.74
N LYS A 639 9.59 -10.78 -1.84
CA LYS A 639 10.05 -11.95 -1.06
C LYS A 639 10.16 -11.56 0.41
N GLU A 640 9.46 -12.26 1.30
CA GLU A 640 9.50 -12.02 2.76
C GLU A 640 9.31 -10.53 3.13
N ASP A 641 8.28 -9.90 2.57
CA ASP A 641 7.96 -8.47 2.76
C ASP A 641 9.04 -7.47 2.26
N ASN A 642 10.02 -7.95 1.49
CA ASN A 642 10.98 -7.11 0.79
C ASN A 642 10.61 -7.01 -0.69
N LEU A 643 10.25 -5.80 -1.13
CA LEU A 643 10.00 -5.48 -2.52
C LEU A 643 11.31 -4.99 -3.17
N SER A 644 11.81 -5.73 -4.15
CA SER A 644 12.95 -5.32 -4.99
C SER A 644 12.44 -4.99 -6.39
N ILE A 645 12.79 -3.81 -6.90
CA ILE A 645 12.42 -3.38 -8.25
C ILE A 645 13.65 -3.40 -9.13
N PHE A 646 13.45 -3.81 -10.36
CA PHE A 646 14.48 -3.94 -11.38
C PHE A 646 13.97 -3.33 -12.67
N LYS A 647 14.88 -2.78 -13.47
CA LYS A 647 14.59 -2.14 -14.75
C LYS A 647 15.62 -2.62 -15.76
N GLU A 648 15.17 -3.03 -16.94
CA GLU A 648 16.05 -3.52 -18.00
C GLU A 648 15.97 -2.63 -19.25
N GLU A 649 17.05 -2.61 -20.03
CA GLU A 649 17.12 -1.91 -21.32
C GLU A 649 16.47 -2.72 -22.46
N GLU A 650 16.47 -4.05 -22.37
CA GLU A 650 15.90 -4.99 -23.33
C GLU A 650 14.72 -5.78 -22.74
N GLY A 651 13.77 -6.20 -23.57
CA GLY A 651 12.61 -6.98 -23.13
C GLY A 651 12.96 -8.44 -22.83
N PHE A 652 12.52 -8.95 -21.68
CA PHE A 652 12.68 -10.33 -21.24
C PHE A 652 11.33 -10.88 -20.77
N LYS A 653 11.17 -12.21 -20.77
CA LYS A 653 10.07 -12.88 -20.06
C LYS A 653 10.62 -13.52 -18.79
N ILE A 654 9.86 -13.51 -17.70
CA ILE A 654 10.21 -14.31 -16.51
C ILE A 654 9.51 -15.66 -16.60
N CYS A 655 10.23 -16.71 -16.24
CA CYS A 655 9.67 -18.05 -16.10
C CYS A 655 10.04 -18.61 -14.73
N VAL A 656 9.07 -19.25 -14.07
CA VAL A 656 9.29 -20.00 -12.82
C VAL A 656 9.27 -21.48 -13.16
N LEU A 657 10.35 -22.20 -12.80
CA LEU A 657 10.46 -23.64 -13.04
C LEU A 657 11.03 -24.29 -11.79
N GLU A 658 10.28 -25.22 -11.18
CA GLU A 658 10.69 -25.92 -9.95
C GLU A 658 11.13 -24.96 -8.82
N ASP A 659 10.32 -23.92 -8.55
CA ASP A 659 10.59 -22.82 -7.59
C ASP A 659 11.80 -21.92 -7.91
N LYS A 660 12.49 -22.15 -9.03
CA LYS A 660 13.59 -21.32 -9.49
C LYS A 660 13.11 -20.27 -10.48
N ILE A 661 13.72 -19.09 -10.42
CA ILE A 661 13.37 -17.94 -11.27
C ILE A 661 14.37 -17.84 -12.42
N TYR A 662 13.86 -17.90 -13.65
CA TYR A 662 14.64 -17.75 -14.87
C TYR A 662 14.23 -16.50 -15.65
N LEU A 663 15.21 -15.80 -16.24
CA LEU A 663 14.96 -14.83 -17.30
C LEU A 663 15.05 -15.54 -18.64
N PHE A 664 14.04 -15.34 -19.47
CA PHE A 664 14.02 -15.78 -20.85
C PHE A 664 14.28 -14.61 -21.79
N VAL A 665 15.44 -14.62 -22.44
CA VAL A 665 15.87 -13.59 -23.42
C VAL A 665 16.51 -14.25 -24.62
N ASN A 666 16.08 -13.89 -25.82
CA ASN A 666 16.64 -14.37 -27.09
C ASN A 666 16.82 -15.90 -27.12
N ASN A 667 15.79 -16.66 -26.73
CA ASN A 667 15.80 -18.12 -26.61
C ASN A 667 16.82 -18.70 -25.61
N ASN A 668 17.24 -17.93 -24.60
CA ASN A 668 18.10 -18.40 -23.53
C ASN A 668 17.43 -18.18 -22.17
N LEU A 669 17.54 -19.18 -21.30
CA LEU A 669 17.16 -19.07 -19.90
C LEU A 669 18.39 -18.74 -19.04
N TYR A 670 18.26 -17.76 -18.15
CA TYR A 670 19.27 -17.36 -17.16
C TYR A 670 18.70 -17.55 -15.75
N LEU A 671 19.27 -18.45 -14.96
CA LEU A 671 18.84 -18.66 -13.57
C LEU A 671 19.25 -17.46 -12.70
N ILE A 672 18.30 -16.67 -12.20
CA ILE A 672 18.59 -15.48 -11.37
C ILE A 672 18.53 -15.79 -9.87
N SER A 673 17.62 -16.67 -9.47
CA SER A 673 17.40 -17.03 -8.07
C SER A 673 16.98 -18.49 -7.95
N GLU A 674 17.59 -19.16 -6.98
CA GLU A 674 17.07 -20.40 -6.41
C GLU A 674 16.02 -20.14 -5.31
#